data_AF-A0A1I3N8G6-F1
#
_entry.id   AF-A0A1I3N8G6-F1
#
_cell.length_a   1.000
_cell.length_b   1.000
_cell.length_c   1.000
_cell.angle_alpha   90.00
_cell.angle_beta   90.00
_cell.angle_gamma   90.00
#
_symmetry.space_group_name_H-M   'P 1'
#
loop_
_entity.id
_entity.type
_entity.pdbx_description
1 polymer ?
#
loop_
_entity_poly.entity_id
_entity_poly.type
_entity_poly.pdbx_seq_one_letter_code
_entity_poly.pdbx_strand_id
1 'polypeptide(L)'
;MRGARAYSGKSIRTLRLLGATGLALILACIAPSQSVLAQSLPAGVNVSDDAEMLLEADTVIYDNDRNTITAVGGVQIDYDGNRLVAQRVAYDRATSRLIASGGVEIVDPSGTRIYSDQIDVTDDFRDAFVRSLRVETADKTYFAADSAERANGELTTFNQGVYTACEPCAERPDKPPLWQIKAQKIIWNGKTKTVRFERARFEFFGSPLAFLPAFEIADPTVKQKSGFLAPSFRSSSELGYGVTVPYYWALSPSYDITFKPTGLTKQGFLAEAEWRQRFDNGEYSLTIAGISQQNPGTSGWPDGKRERGMVGSKGKFQINPRWSFGWDVLVQSDKVFAHRYGIDGFEDTNRTDTVYLTGLNDRNYFDLRFHRFAVQEAHPNDRHEVQPWVLPSFDYSLTPQNSVAGGELKINVNAQGVMRDALDYRTFAGAGHPQAALRGIHGTSARLTAEAEWKRSFVTPGGLMLTPLLHARGDAIGVDYRGGSQAAIGSVAAFNSYGTDIQSSYYRPMATAGLEARWPILITTENSTHVIEPMGQLFVRPDAAHSTRFGIPNEDAQSLVFDASNLFERDKFSGYDRVEGGTRANLGVRYSAAFANGWSANGVAGQSFHLAGINPYTSPDLVHVGAQSGLESARSDYVASVGVISPNGFSLSAGGRFDEENLGIRRADITAGYASAPVTVSGAYSFIEKQPDYGFAQDRHEIRANASVRVAENWRIFGGGTYDFESDVVVAKSIGFAYDDDCFAYTLSATEYVDRTNPSQKSQTFGFAVSLRTLGEFGSTALR
;
A
#
# COMPACT_ATOMS: atom_id res chain seq x y z
N MET A 1 58.24 20.64 28.76
CA MET A 1 58.12 21.06 30.18
C MET A 1 56.70 20.77 30.65
N ARG A 2 56.50 19.72 31.47
CA ARG A 2 55.78 19.69 32.77
C ARG A 2 54.50 20.56 32.81
N GLY A 3 53.28 20.08 33.05
CA GLY A 3 52.65 18.85 33.57
C GLY A 3 51.19 19.26 33.95
N ALA A 4 50.24 18.49 34.48
CA ALA A 4 49.95 17.07 34.66
C ALA A 4 48.51 16.97 35.24
N ARG A 5 47.73 15.93 34.87
CA ARG A 5 46.64 15.18 35.59
C ARG A 5 45.57 14.73 34.57
N ALA A 6 45.45 13.44 34.17
CA ALA A 6 45.05 12.21 34.90
C ALA A 6 43.58 12.20 35.34
N TYR A 7 42.75 11.15 35.24
CA TYR A 7 42.72 9.82 34.58
C TYR A 7 41.30 9.27 34.85
N SER A 8 40.69 8.49 33.95
CA SER A 8 39.98 7.23 34.27
C SER A 8 39.33 6.64 33.03
N GLY A 9 39.86 5.51 32.57
CA GLY A 9 39.25 4.65 31.56
C GLY A 9 38.58 3.44 32.19
N LYS A 10 37.50 2.97 31.54
CA LYS A 10 37.00 1.60 31.66
C LYS A 10 36.60 1.07 30.27
N SER A 11 37.46 0.20 29.75
CA SER A 11 37.16 -1.08 29.10
C SER A 11 36.00 -1.16 28.10
N ILE A 12 36.32 -1.10 26.80
CA ILE A 12 35.57 -1.77 25.72
C ILE A 12 36.48 -2.87 25.16
N ARG A 13 36.42 -4.05 25.77
CA ARG A 13 36.98 -5.31 25.25
C ARG A 13 35.96 -6.42 25.52
N THR A 14 34.86 -6.40 24.78
CA THR A 14 33.91 -7.52 24.64
C THR A 14 32.96 -7.24 23.48
N LEU A 15 33.46 -7.30 22.24
CA LEU A 15 32.63 -7.48 21.04
C LEU A 15 33.47 -8.02 19.88
N ARG A 16 34.14 -9.14 20.13
CA ARG A 16 34.76 -10.01 19.13
C ARG A 16 34.65 -11.43 19.64
N LEU A 17 33.54 -12.09 19.34
CA LEU A 17 33.32 -13.55 19.30
C LEU A 17 31.81 -13.77 19.39
N LEU A 18 31.17 -13.90 18.23
CA LEU A 18 29.95 -14.67 17.95
C LEU A 18 29.71 -14.58 16.43
N GLY A 19 30.73 -15.03 15.69
CA GLY A 19 30.68 -15.29 14.26
C GLY A 19 31.40 -16.62 14.06
N ALA A 20 30.74 -17.56 13.39
CA ALA A 20 31.10 -18.96 13.20
C ALA A 20 30.77 -19.90 14.38
N THR A 21 29.60 -20.54 14.31
CA THR A 21 29.43 -22.00 14.17
C THR A 21 27.95 -22.33 14.32
N GLY A 22 27.31 -22.83 13.26
CA GLY A 22 25.92 -23.29 13.30
C GLY A 22 25.30 -23.44 11.92
N LEU A 23 26.04 -24.00 10.95
CA LEU A 23 25.47 -24.39 9.66
C LEU A 23 26.21 -25.61 9.13
N ALA A 24 25.89 -26.75 9.72
CA ALA A 24 26.11 -28.07 9.14
C ALA A 24 24.96 -28.96 9.62
N LEU A 25 24.32 -29.66 8.67
CA LEU A 25 23.06 -30.42 8.76
C LEU A 25 21.84 -29.48 8.75
N ILE A 26 20.95 -29.48 7.76
CA ILE A 26 20.25 -30.61 7.16
C ILE A 26 19.90 -30.28 5.70
N LEU A 27 20.40 -31.10 4.78
CA LEU A 27 19.74 -31.39 3.50
C LEU A 27 18.72 -32.50 3.78
N ALA A 28 17.44 -32.29 3.47
CA ALA A 28 16.52 -33.31 2.92
C ALA A 28 15.08 -32.77 2.80
N CYS A 29 14.54 -32.83 1.56
CA CYS A 29 13.12 -32.79 1.16
C CYS A 29 12.36 -31.48 1.47
N ILE A 30 11.62 -30.86 0.54
CA ILE A 30 10.36 -31.32 -0.05
C ILE A 30 10.08 -30.54 -1.37
N ALA A 31 9.35 -31.20 -2.27
CA ALA A 31 9.05 -30.92 -3.68
C ALA A 31 8.33 -29.59 -4.01
N PRO A 32 8.36 -29.15 -5.30
CA PRO A 32 7.53 -28.05 -5.80
C PRO A 32 6.05 -28.46 -5.87
N SER A 33 5.18 -27.71 -5.18
CA SER A 33 3.73 -27.79 -5.36
C SER A 33 3.33 -27.16 -6.70
N GLN A 34 2.73 -27.97 -7.57
CA GLN A 34 2.12 -27.52 -8.81
C GLN A 34 0.83 -26.73 -8.50
N SER A 35 0.70 -25.56 -9.11
CA SER A 35 -0.52 -24.77 -9.11
C SER A 35 -1.61 -25.53 -9.87
N VAL A 36 -2.62 -26.02 -9.16
CA VAL A 36 -3.84 -26.54 -9.77
C VAL A 36 -4.74 -25.34 -10.10
N LEU A 37 -5.05 -25.18 -11.38
CA LEU A 37 -6.02 -24.21 -11.89
C LEU A 37 -7.38 -24.50 -11.25
N ALA A 38 -7.92 -23.51 -10.54
CA ALA A 38 -9.28 -23.53 -10.02
C ALA A 38 -10.27 -23.60 -11.20
N GLN A 39 -10.93 -24.74 -11.37
CA GLN A 39 -12.12 -24.83 -12.21
C GLN A 39 -13.28 -24.12 -11.50
N SER A 40 -13.85 -23.14 -12.18
CA SER A 40 -15.08 -22.47 -11.78
C SER A 40 -16.22 -23.49 -11.68
N LEU A 41 -16.80 -23.63 -10.50
CA LEU A 41 -18.04 -24.39 -10.27
C LEU A 41 -19.22 -23.64 -10.91
N PRO A 42 -20.08 -24.31 -11.71
CA PRO A 42 -21.35 -23.74 -12.12
C PRO A 42 -22.29 -23.69 -10.92
N ALA A 43 -22.82 -22.49 -10.65
CA ALA A 43 -23.86 -22.26 -9.66
C ALA A 43 -25.23 -22.69 -10.22
N GLY A 44 -26.01 -23.37 -9.38
CA GLY A 44 -27.44 -23.62 -9.58
C GLY A 44 -27.76 -25.05 -9.99
N VAL A 45 -27.96 -25.92 -9.01
CA VAL A 45 -28.64 -27.21 -9.23
C VAL A 45 -30.09 -27.05 -8.77
N ASN A 46 -31.01 -27.06 -9.73
CA ASN A 46 -32.41 -27.38 -9.46
C ASN A 46 -32.55 -28.91 -9.51
N VAL A 47 -33.07 -29.48 -8.43
CA VAL A 47 -33.28 -30.92 -8.26
C VAL A 47 -34.54 -31.35 -9.02
N SER A 48 -34.49 -32.55 -9.61
CA SER A 48 -35.60 -33.23 -10.27
C SER A 48 -36.32 -34.12 -9.26
N ASP A 49 -37.66 -34.11 -9.28
CA ASP A 49 -38.53 -34.96 -8.44
C ASP A 49 -38.41 -36.48 -8.72
N ASP A 50 -37.55 -36.89 -9.68
CA ASP A 50 -37.37 -38.28 -10.14
C ASP A 50 -36.02 -38.91 -9.71
N ALA A 51 -35.32 -38.38 -8.71
CA ALA A 51 -34.03 -38.92 -8.26
C ALA A 51 -34.18 -40.36 -7.70
N GLU A 52 -33.52 -41.35 -8.32
CA GLU A 52 -33.52 -42.74 -7.82
C GLU A 52 -32.56 -42.90 -6.62
N MET A 53 -33.04 -43.57 -5.56
CA MET A 53 -32.22 -43.95 -4.40
C MET A 53 -31.42 -45.23 -4.72
N LEU A 54 -30.10 -45.12 -4.77
CA LEU A 54 -29.20 -46.25 -4.96
C LEU A 54 -28.74 -46.76 -3.59
N LEU A 55 -29.00 -48.05 -3.30
CA LEU A 55 -28.62 -48.72 -2.07
C LEU A 55 -27.65 -49.87 -2.39
N GLU A 56 -26.49 -49.87 -1.76
CA GLU A 56 -25.50 -50.96 -1.78
C GLU A 56 -25.25 -51.43 -0.34
N ALA A 57 -25.25 -52.75 -0.11
CA ALA A 57 -24.99 -53.37 1.20
C ALA A 57 -24.64 -54.85 1.02
N ASP A 58 -23.96 -55.45 2.01
CA ASP A 58 -23.64 -56.88 2.02
C ASP A 58 -24.90 -57.75 2.12
N THR A 59 -25.90 -57.30 2.87
CA THR A 59 -27.16 -58.05 3.07
C THR A 59 -28.34 -57.11 3.30
N VAL A 60 -29.46 -57.38 2.62
CA VAL A 60 -30.75 -56.70 2.82
C VAL A 60 -31.79 -57.71 3.32
N ILE A 61 -32.42 -57.40 4.45
CA ILE A 61 -33.41 -58.23 5.13
C ILE A 61 -34.78 -57.54 5.06
N TYR A 62 -35.77 -58.22 4.53
CA TYR A 62 -37.17 -57.76 4.49
C TYR A 62 -37.97 -58.45 5.59
N ASP A 63 -38.38 -57.72 6.62
CA ASP A 63 -39.28 -58.19 7.68
C ASP A 63 -40.68 -57.63 7.40
N ASN A 64 -41.48 -58.41 6.65
CA ASN A 64 -42.83 -58.03 6.24
C ASN A 64 -43.82 -57.98 7.41
N ASP A 65 -43.59 -58.73 8.49
CA ASP A 65 -44.47 -58.74 9.67
C ASP A 65 -44.32 -57.45 10.47
N ARG A 66 -43.08 -56.94 10.59
CA ARG A 66 -42.78 -55.64 11.21
C ARG A 66 -42.80 -54.47 10.23
N ASN A 67 -43.05 -54.72 8.95
CA ASN A 67 -43.01 -53.73 7.87
C ASN A 67 -41.68 -52.93 7.79
N THR A 68 -40.56 -53.61 8.06
CA THR A 68 -39.22 -53.00 8.10
C THR A 68 -38.26 -53.63 7.09
N ILE A 69 -37.40 -52.81 6.49
CA ILE A 69 -36.32 -53.22 5.59
C ILE A 69 -35.00 -52.89 6.28
N THR A 70 -34.10 -53.85 6.44
CA THR A 70 -32.80 -53.62 7.08
C THR A 70 -31.67 -53.97 6.12
N ALA A 71 -30.81 -53.01 5.81
CA ALA A 71 -29.51 -53.22 5.17
C ALA A 71 -28.40 -53.32 6.23
N VAL A 72 -27.49 -54.28 6.08
CA VAL A 72 -26.37 -54.53 7.00
C VAL A 72 -25.10 -54.84 6.22
N GLY A 73 -23.96 -54.32 6.70
CA GLY A 73 -22.64 -54.57 6.15
C GLY A 73 -22.28 -53.58 5.04
N GLY A 74 -21.43 -52.61 5.37
CA GLY A 74 -20.95 -51.59 4.42
C GLY A 74 -22.07 -50.86 3.67
N VAL A 75 -23.13 -50.43 4.35
CA VAL A 75 -24.29 -49.82 3.69
C VAL A 75 -23.92 -48.47 3.11
N GLN A 76 -24.11 -48.30 1.81
CA GLN A 76 -23.98 -47.02 1.10
C GLN A 76 -25.30 -46.68 0.43
N ILE A 77 -25.80 -45.47 0.68
CA ILE A 77 -26.99 -44.93 0.04
C ILE A 77 -26.60 -43.65 -0.68
N ASP A 78 -26.80 -43.61 -1.99
CA ASP A 78 -26.67 -42.41 -2.80
C ASP A 78 -28.06 -41.92 -3.19
N TYR A 79 -28.44 -40.72 -2.75
CA TYR A 79 -29.75 -40.12 -3.01
C TYR A 79 -29.66 -38.59 -3.06
N ASP A 80 -30.18 -38.00 -4.14
CA ASP A 80 -30.21 -36.55 -4.37
C ASP A 80 -28.83 -35.87 -4.17
N GLY A 81 -27.78 -36.53 -4.65
CA GLY A 81 -26.39 -36.09 -4.49
C GLY A 81 -25.83 -36.19 -3.07
N ASN A 82 -26.62 -36.61 -2.08
CA ASN A 82 -26.14 -37.00 -0.76
C ASN A 82 -25.63 -38.44 -0.80
N ARG A 83 -24.52 -38.69 -0.11
CA ARG A 83 -23.99 -40.03 0.12
C ARG A 83 -24.01 -40.34 1.60
N LEU A 84 -24.80 -41.34 2.00
CA LEU A 84 -24.84 -41.87 3.36
C LEU A 84 -24.08 -43.19 3.41
N VAL A 85 -23.19 -43.34 4.39
CA VAL A 85 -22.47 -44.58 4.70
C VAL A 85 -22.75 -44.97 6.15
N ALA A 86 -23.08 -46.24 6.42
CA ALA A 86 -23.30 -46.76 7.77
C ALA A 86 -23.10 -48.28 7.85
N GLN A 87 -22.93 -48.83 9.06
CA GLN A 87 -22.87 -50.30 9.23
C GLN A 87 -24.25 -50.97 9.11
N ARG A 88 -25.32 -50.28 9.51
CA ARG A 88 -26.69 -50.78 9.46
C ARG A 88 -27.67 -49.65 9.21
N VAL A 89 -28.57 -49.84 8.26
CA VAL A 89 -29.70 -48.94 7.99
C VAL A 89 -31.00 -49.73 8.09
N ALA A 90 -31.94 -49.26 8.90
CA ALA A 90 -33.28 -49.85 9.03
C ALA A 90 -34.33 -48.83 8.60
N TYR A 91 -35.12 -49.18 7.59
CA TYR A 91 -36.25 -48.39 7.09
C TYR A 91 -37.57 -49.00 7.56
N ASP A 92 -38.34 -48.24 8.32
CA ASP A 92 -39.70 -48.57 8.73
C ASP A 92 -40.70 -47.95 7.73
N ARG A 93 -41.39 -48.82 6.99
CA ARG A 93 -42.34 -48.41 5.95
C ARG A 93 -43.66 -47.90 6.52
N ALA A 94 -43.98 -48.18 7.78
CA ALA A 94 -45.19 -47.69 8.42
C ALA A 94 -45.03 -46.23 8.88
N THR A 95 -43.83 -45.89 9.35
CA THR A 95 -43.51 -44.53 9.83
C THR A 95 -42.74 -43.69 8.83
N SER A 96 -42.33 -44.25 7.68
CA SER A 96 -41.50 -43.57 6.67
C SER A 96 -40.20 -43.04 7.27
N ARG A 97 -39.59 -43.80 8.20
CA ARG A 97 -38.34 -43.42 8.87
C ARG A 97 -37.21 -44.38 8.60
N LEU A 98 -36.03 -43.81 8.39
CA LEU A 98 -34.77 -44.46 8.15
C LEU A 98 -33.85 -44.23 9.34
N ILE A 99 -33.43 -45.32 9.98
CA ILE A 99 -32.52 -45.31 11.13
C ILE A 99 -31.18 -45.88 10.67
N ALA A 100 -30.17 -45.02 10.53
CA ALA A 100 -28.80 -45.41 10.25
C ALA A 100 -28.00 -45.51 11.56
N SER A 101 -27.16 -46.53 11.70
CA SER A 101 -26.37 -46.78 12.92
C SER A 101 -25.02 -47.42 12.63
N GLY A 102 -24.06 -47.15 13.51
CA GLY A 102 -22.70 -47.71 13.45
C GLY A 102 -21.80 -46.93 12.49
N GLY A 103 -21.28 -45.78 12.96
CA GLY A 103 -20.37 -44.93 12.21
C GLY A 103 -21.01 -44.31 10.97
N VAL A 104 -22.10 -43.56 11.17
CA VAL A 104 -22.84 -42.90 10.08
C VAL A 104 -22.00 -41.72 9.57
N GLU A 105 -21.76 -41.67 8.26
CA GLU A 105 -21.20 -40.52 7.55
C GLU A 105 -22.18 -40.10 6.44
N ILE A 106 -22.51 -38.82 6.37
CA ILE A 106 -23.29 -38.22 5.28
C ILE A 106 -22.45 -37.14 4.64
N VAL A 107 -22.27 -37.21 3.32
CA VAL A 107 -21.64 -36.17 2.52
C VAL A 107 -22.69 -35.56 1.63
N ASP A 108 -22.90 -34.25 1.76
CA ASP A 108 -23.86 -33.51 0.93
C ASP A 108 -23.22 -33.01 -0.37
N PRO A 109 -24.01 -32.55 -1.36
CA PRO A 109 -23.50 -32.01 -2.62
C PRO A 109 -22.61 -30.77 -2.47
N SER A 110 -22.71 -30.04 -1.35
CA SER A 110 -21.88 -28.86 -1.06
C SER A 110 -20.48 -29.25 -0.56
N GLY A 111 -20.25 -30.52 -0.25
CA GLY A 111 -19.02 -31.03 0.35
C GLY A 111 -19.02 -30.99 1.88
N THR A 112 -20.15 -30.68 2.52
CA THR A 112 -20.28 -30.75 3.98
C THR A 112 -20.39 -32.22 4.40
N ARG A 113 -19.59 -32.61 5.41
CA ARG A 113 -19.55 -33.95 5.97
C ARG A 113 -20.16 -33.97 7.35
N ILE A 114 -21.08 -34.90 7.58
CA ILE A 114 -21.81 -35.08 8.82
C ILE A 114 -21.51 -36.47 9.35
N TYR A 115 -21.03 -36.57 10.59
CA TYR A 115 -20.74 -37.82 11.27
C TYR A 115 -21.65 -37.99 12.49
N SER A 116 -22.05 -39.23 12.76
CA SER A 116 -22.90 -39.59 13.90
C SER A 116 -22.82 -41.07 14.26
N ASP A 117 -23.11 -41.41 15.51
CA ASP A 117 -23.31 -42.80 15.93
C ASP A 117 -24.64 -43.38 15.42
N GLN A 118 -25.68 -42.54 15.37
CA GLN A 118 -27.04 -42.90 14.99
C GLN A 118 -27.80 -41.68 14.45
N ILE A 119 -28.41 -41.87 13.29
CA ILE A 119 -29.34 -40.93 12.66
C ILE A 119 -30.71 -41.57 12.55
N ASP A 120 -31.76 -40.84 12.90
CA ASP A 120 -33.17 -41.17 12.65
C ASP A 120 -33.73 -40.06 11.76
N VAL A 121 -34.03 -40.38 10.51
CA VAL A 121 -34.41 -39.41 9.48
C VAL A 121 -35.65 -39.87 8.74
N THR A 122 -36.50 -38.96 8.31
CA THR A 122 -37.62 -39.28 7.41
C THR A 122 -37.12 -39.70 6.03
N ASP A 123 -37.91 -40.46 5.26
CA ASP A 123 -37.53 -40.90 3.91
C ASP A 123 -37.33 -39.75 2.90
N ASP A 124 -37.89 -38.58 3.18
CA ASP A 124 -37.66 -37.33 2.45
C ASP A 124 -36.48 -36.48 2.98
N PHE A 125 -35.75 -36.97 4.00
CA PHE A 125 -34.63 -36.29 4.65
C PHE A 125 -34.93 -34.92 5.28
N ARG A 126 -36.21 -34.55 5.45
CA ARG A 126 -36.59 -33.22 5.98
C ARG A 126 -36.47 -33.12 7.49
N ASP A 127 -36.90 -34.16 8.21
CA ASP A 127 -36.87 -34.20 9.66
C ASP A 127 -35.87 -35.26 10.13
N ALA A 128 -34.92 -34.84 10.97
CA ALA A 128 -33.86 -35.72 11.43
C ALA A 128 -33.58 -35.51 12.91
N PHE A 129 -33.33 -36.60 13.62
CA PHE A 129 -32.74 -36.60 14.95
C PHE A 129 -31.40 -37.32 14.91
N VAL A 130 -30.38 -36.68 15.44
CA VAL A 130 -28.99 -37.15 15.41
C VAL A 130 -28.45 -37.22 16.83
N ARG A 131 -27.73 -38.30 17.14
CA ARG A 131 -26.95 -38.43 18.38
C ARG A 131 -25.46 -38.36 18.09
N SER A 132 -24.69 -37.70 18.95
CA SER A 132 -23.23 -37.55 18.79
C SER A 132 -22.86 -36.92 17.43
N LEU A 133 -23.45 -35.76 17.12
CA LEU A 133 -23.26 -35.10 15.82
C LEU A 133 -21.89 -34.43 15.74
N ARG A 134 -21.20 -34.61 14.61
CA ARG A 134 -20.07 -33.78 14.18
C ARG A 134 -20.29 -33.34 12.74
N VAL A 135 -20.07 -32.07 12.44
CA VAL A 135 -20.22 -31.50 11.09
C VAL A 135 -18.92 -30.80 10.70
N GLU A 136 -18.48 -31.04 9.48
CA GLU A 136 -17.37 -30.35 8.82
C GLU A 136 -17.87 -29.75 7.51
N THR A 137 -17.84 -28.43 7.43
CA THR A 137 -18.29 -27.68 6.25
C THR A 137 -17.18 -27.53 5.21
N ALA A 138 -17.55 -27.27 3.95
CA ALA A 138 -16.58 -27.04 2.87
C ALA A 138 -15.61 -25.87 3.16
N ASP A 139 -16.04 -24.85 3.90
CA ASP A 139 -15.21 -23.71 4.33
C ASP A 139 -14.35 -24.01 5.58
N LYS A 140 -14.18 -25.29 5.92
CA LYS A 140 -13.44 -25.79 7.08
C LYS A 140 -13.92 -25.23 8.42
N THR A 141 -15.22 -24.99 8.56
CA THR A 141 -15.83 -24.73 9.89
C THR A 141 -16.41 -26.01 10.46
N TYR A 142 -16.33 -26.16 11.78
CA TYR A 142 -16.65 -27.39 12.48
C TYR A 142 -17.73 -27.16 13.54
N PHE A 143 -18.69 -28.07 13.58
CA PHE A 143 -19.71 -28.14 14.62
C PHE A 143 -19.68 -29.51 15.29
N ALA A 144 -20.00 -29.56 16.59
CA ALA A 144 -20.22 -30.82 17.30
C ALA A 144 -21.37 -30.65 18.31
N ALA A 145 -22.14 -31.70 18.60
CA ALA A 145 -23.24 -31.64 19.57
C ALA A 145 -23.62 -33.01 20.12
N ASP A 146 -24.13 -33.07 21.35
CA ASP A 146 -24.61 -34.31 21.97
C ASP A 146 -25.85 -34.86 21.23
N SER A 147 -26.72 -33.95 20.79
CA SER A 147 -27.79 -34.26 19.85
C SER A 147 -28.09 -33.09 18.93
N ALA A 148 -28.67 -33.39 17.78
CA ALA A 148 -29.22 -32.37 16.90
C ALA A 148 -30.59 -32.79 16.37
N GLU A 149 -31.45 -31.81 16.18
CA GLU A 149 -32.77 -31.99 15.61
C GLU A 149 -32.93 -31.06 14.42
N ARG A 150 -33.22 -31.62 13.26
CA ARG A 150 -33.63 -30.90 12.07
C ARG A 150 -35.14 -30.96 11.97
N ALA A 151 -35.78 -29.80 11.91
CA ALA A 151 -37.23 -29.67 11.78
C ALA A 151 -37.60 -28.89 10.51
N ASN A 152 -38.64 -29.37 9.82
CA ASN A 152 -39.23 -28.82 8.61
C ASN A 152 -38.25 -28.67 7.44
N GLY A 153 -37.12 -29.39 7.46
CA GLY A 153 -36.05 -29.29 6.46
C GLY A 153 -35.19 -28.01 6.53
N GLU A 154 -35.48 -27.05 7.41
CA GLU A 154 -34.84 -25.72 7.40
C GLU A 154 -34.10 -25.36 8.70
N LEU A 155 -34.55 -25.87 9.85
CA LEU A 155 -34.06 -25.47 11.15
C LEU A 155 -33.30 -26.63 11.80
N THR A 156 -31.99 -26.47 12.01
CA THR A 156 -31.17 -27.46 12.71
C THR A 156 -30.79 -26.92 14.09
N THR A 157 -31.25 -27.58 15.15
CA THR A 157 -30.95 -27.23 16.53
C THR A 157 -29.97 -28.23 17.12
N PHE A 158 -28.78 -27.76 17.47
CA PHE A 158 -27.73 -28.50 18.14
C PHE A 158 -27.86 -28.31 19.66
N ASN A 159 -28.09 -29.37 20.41
CA ASN A 159 -28.13 -29.33 21.88
C ASN A 159 -26.74 -29.60 22.45
N GLN A 160 -26.31 -28.75 23.38
CA GLN A 160 -24.93 -28.76 23.92
C GLN A 160 -23.88 -28.66 22.81
N GLY A 161 -24.12 -27.74 21.86
CA GLY A 161 -23.30 -27.59 20.67
C GLY A 161 -21.97 -26.87 20.90
N VAL A 162 -21.01 -27.17 20.04
CA VAL A 162 -19.69 -26.54 19.93
C VAL A 162 -19.49 -26.07 18.49
N TYR A 163 -18.92 -24.89 18.32
CA TYR A 163 -18.54 -24.31 17.02
C TYR A 163 -17.11 -23.79 17.04
N THR A 164 -16.35 -24.03 15.98
CA THR A 164 -15.02 -23.44 15.76
C THR A 164 -14.66 -23.36 14.28
N ALA A 165 -13.83 -22.39 13.90
CA ALA A 165 -13.17 -22.37 12.59
C ALA A 165 -11.76 -22.95 12.62
N CYS A 166 -11.29 -23.40 13.79
CA CYS A 166 -10.00 -24.06 13.95
C CYS A 166 -10.11 -25.55 13.69
N GLU A 167 -9.18 -26.09 12.91
CA GLU A 167 -9.13 -27.53 12.64
C GLU A 167 -8.87 -28.32 13.94
N PRO A 168 -9.76 -29.26 14.32
CA PRO A 168 -9.53 -30.11 15.49
C PRO A 168 -8.27 -30.96 15.31
N CYS A 169 -7.45 -31.07 16.37
CA CYS A 169 -6.20 -31.81 16.30
C CYS A 169 -6.46 -33.33 16.15
N ALA A 170 -6.12 -33.90 14.99
CA ALA A 170 -6.31 -35.33 14.73
C ALA A 170 -5.47 -36.23 15.67
N GLU A 171 -4.26 -35.79 16.01
CA GLU A 171 -3.33 -36.55 16.87
C GLU A 171 -3.71 -36.50 18.36
N ARG A 172 -4.36 -35.42 18.80
CA ARG A 172 -4.84 -35.24 20.17
C ARG A 172 -6.29 -34.74 20.18
N PRO A 173 -7.27 -35.63 19.97
CA PRO A 173 -8.69 -35.27 19.90
C PRO A 173 -9.25 -34.68 21.21
N ASP A 174 -8.58 -34.94 22.33
CA ASP A 174 -8.90 -34.42 23.66
C ASP A 174 -8.45 -32.97 23.87
N LYS A 175 -7.52 -32.45 23.04
CA LYS A 175 -7.04 -31.07 23.12
C LYS A 175 -8.09 -30.13 22.51
N PRO A 176 -8.60 -29.13 23.25
CA PRO A 176 -9.52 -28.16 22.67
C PRO A 176 -8.84 -27.35 21.55
N PRO A 177 -9.60 -26.94 20.51
CA PRO A 177 -9.12 -25.99 19.50
C PRO A 177 -8.66 -24.67 20.12
N LEU A 178 -7.89 -23.88 19.38
CA LEU A 178 -7.36 -22.59 19.86
C LEU A 178 -8.46 -21.68 20.40
N TRP A 179 -9.57 -21.59 19.67
CA TRP A 179 -10.79 -20.96 20.13
C TRP A 179 -12.01 -21.79 19.73
N GLN A 180 -13.07 -21.72 20.54
CA GLN A 180 -14.35 -22.35 20.24
C GLN A 180 -15.49 -21.66 20.99
N ILE A 181 -16.71 -21.83 20.50
CA ILE A 181 -17.94 -21.38 21.15
C ILE A 181 -18.70 -22.62 21.60
N LYS A 182 -18.90 -22.79 22.90
CA LYS A 182 -19.81 -23.82 23.44
C LYS A 182 -21.12 -23.17 23.83
N ALA A 183 -22.24 -23.71 23.37
CA ALA A 183 -23.57 -23.17 23.66
C ALA A 183 -24.50 -24.25 24.16
N GLN A 184 -25.48 -23.88 24.98
CA GLN A 184 -26.52 -24.82 25.37
C GLN A 184 -27.38 -25.21 24.16
N LYS A 185 -27.63 -24.24 23.27
CA LYS A 185 -28.26 -24.47 21.96
C LYS A 185 -27.54 -23.67 20.88
N ILE A 186 -27.27 -24.31 19.75
CA ILE A 186 -26.92 -23.64 18.49
C ILE A 186 -28.10 -23.86 17.55
N ILE A 187 -28.66 -22.80 16.99
CA ILE A 187 -29.82 -22.86 16.09
C ILE A 187 -29.34 -22.37 14.73
N TRP A 188 -29.18 -23.29 13.80
CA TRP A 188 -28.84 -22.98 12.42
C TRP A 188 -30.11 -22.94 11.58
N ASN A 189 -30.43 -21.78 11.06
CA ASN A 189 -31.60 -21.55 10.22
C ASN A 189 -31.19 -21.39 8.75
N GLY A 190 -31.54 -22.38 7.93
CA GLY A 190 -31.25 -22.40 6.50
C GLY A 190 -32.03 -21.37 5.68
N LYS A 191 -33.18 -20.88 6.17
CA LYS A 191 -34.02 -19.88 5.51
C LYS A 191 -33.53 -18.46 5.75
N THR A 192 -33.26 -18.11 7.01
CA THR A 192 -32.68 -16.79 7.35
C THR A 192 -31.17 -16.76 7.14
N LYS A 193 -30.53 -17.92 6.90
CA LYS A 193 -29.09 -18.10 6.74
C LYS A 193 -28.30 -17.56 7.94
N THR A 194 -28.70 -18.02 9.12
CA THR A 194 -28.14 -17.55 10.40
C THR A 194 -27.79 -18.69 11.33
N VAL A 195 -26.77 -18.48 12.15
CA VAL A 195 -26.39 -19.40 13.24
C VAL A 195 -26.49 -18.64 14.55
N ARG A 196 -27.51 -18.96 15.35
CA ARG A 196 -27.77 -18.34 16.64
C ARG A 196 -27.26 -19.23 17.77
N PHE A 197 -26.52 -18.64 18.70
CA PHE A 197 -26.00 -19.33 19.88
C PHE A 197 -26.76 -18.85 21.11
N GLU A 198 -27.20 -19.77 21.97
CA GLU A 198 -27.89 -19.45 23.22
C GLU A 198 -27.12 -19.96 24.43
N ARG A 199 -26.98 -19.10 25.45
CA ARG A 199 -26.20 -19.33 26.66
C ARG A 199 -24.79 -19.83 26.33
N ALA A 200 -24.13 -19.09 25.45
CA ALA A 200 -22.85 -19.44 24.89
C ALA A 200 -21.70 -19.00 25.79
N ARG A 201 -20.62 -19.77 25.79
CA ARG A 201 -19.32 -19.42 26.33
C ARG A 201 -18.29 -19.44 25.21
N PHE A 202 -17.58 -18.33 25.06
CA PHE A 202 -16.41 -18.27 24.22
C PHE A 202 -15.22 -18.81 25.02
N GLU A 203 -14.62 -19.88 24.53
CA GLU A 203 -13.44 -20.51 25.12
C GLU A 203 -12.21 -20.24 24.25
N PHE A 204 -11.10 -19.91 24.88
CA PHE A 204 -9.80 -19.75 24.23
C PHE A 204 -8.79 -20.62 24.98
N PHE A 205 -8.03 -21.45 24.28
CA PHE A 205 -7.21 -22.53 24.87
C PHE A 205 -8.00 -23.38 25.90
N GLY A 206 -9.29 -23.64 25.63
CA GLY A 206 -10.18 -24.37 26.54
C GLY A 206 -10.64 -23.62 27.80
N SER A 207 -10.18 -22.39 28.03
CA SER A 207 -10.58 -21.55 29.16
C SER A 207 -11.71 -20.60 28.76
N PRO A 208 -12.81 -20.49 29.53
CA PRO A 208 -13.91 -19.59 29.19
C PRO A 208 -13.51 -18.12 29.42
N LEU A 209 -13.55 -17.30 28.36
CA LEU A 209 -13.22 -15.86 28.41
C LEU A 209 -14.45 -14.96 28.52
N ALA A 210 -15.55 -15.33 27.86
CA ALA A 210 -16.76 -14.52 27.84
C ALA A 210 -18.02 -15.38 27.84
N PHE A 211 -19.04 -14.92 28.54
CA PHE A 211 -20.39 -15.48 28.49
C PHE A 211 -21.29 -14.56 27.67
N LEU A 212 -21.97 -15.14 26.68
CA LEU A 212 -22.86 -14.46 25.75
C LEU A 212 -24.26 -15.07 25.90
N PRO A 213 -25.24 -14.37 26.50
CA PRO A 213 -26.58 -14.90 26.72
C PRO A 213 -27.26 -15.37 25.43
N ALA A 214 -27.11 -14.59 24.36
CA ALA A 214 -27.39 -15.00 22.99
C ALA A 214 -26.65 -14.10 22.00
N PHE A 215 -26.18 -14.66 20.89
CA PHE A 215 -25.69 -13.89 19.74
C PHE A 215 -25.93 -14.67 18.45
N GLU A 216 -25.81 -14.00 17.30
CA GLU A 216 -26.08 -14.59 16.00
C GLU A 216 -24.98 -14.19 15.02
N ILE A 217 -24.48 -15.17 14.26
CA ILE A 217 -23.55 -14.95 13.14
C ILE A 217 -24.25 -15.25 11.82
N ALA A 218 -23.71 -14.69 10.75
CA ALA A 218 -24.13 -15.06 9.40
C ALA A 218 -23.68 -16.49 9.08
N ASP A 219 -24.50 -17.21 8.33
CA ASP A 219 -24.08 -18.48 7.73
C ASP A 219 -22.89 -18.25 6.77
N PRO A 220 -21.94 -19.18 6.65
CA PRO A 220 -20.77 -19.04 5.77
C PRO A 220 -21.11 -18.72 4.30
N THR A 221 -22.29 -19.14 3.82
CA THR A 221 -22.77 -18.85 2.45
C THR A 221 -23.22 -17.39 2.26
N VAL A 222 -23.40 -16.64 3.34
CA VAL A 222 -23.87 -15.25 3.31
C VAL A 222 -22.68 -14.31 3.20
N LYS A 223 -22.55 -13.67 2.04
CA LYS A 223 -21.49 -12.69 1.77
C LYS A 223 -21.64 -11.38 2.55
N GLN A 224 -22.86 -11.00 2.90
CA GLN A 224 -23.15 -9.75 3.61
C GLN A 224 -24.40 -9.87 4.47
N LYS A 225 -24.34 -9.34 5.70
CA LYS A 225 -25.49 -9.32 6.61
C LYS A 225 -25.37 -8.18 7.61
N SER A 226 -26.48 -7.49 7.88
CA SER A 226 -26.52 -6.43 8.87
C SER A 226 -26.23 -6.94 10.28
N GLY A 227 -25.45 -6.18 11.06
CA GLY A 227 -25.08 -6.55 12.43
C GLY A 227 -23.96 -5.70 13.01
N PHE A 228 -23.64 -5.94 14.28
CA PHE A 228 -22.47 -5.35 14.92
C PHE A 228 -21.20 -5.97 14.33
N LEU A 229 -20.23 -5.13 14.00
CA LEU A 229 -18.88 -5.58 13.72
C LEU A 229 -18.07 -5.63 15.02
N ALA A 230 -16.92 -6.27 14.94
CA ALA A 230 -15.95 -6.31 16.02
C ALA A 230 -15.57 -4.88 16.47
N PRO A 231 -15.59 -4.60 17.79
CA PRO A 231 -15.17 -3.30 18.30
C PRO A 231 -13.66 -3.11 18.16
N SER A 232 -13.23 -1.86 18.05
CA SER A 232 -11.82 -1.48 18.09
C SER A 232 -11.51 -0.59 19.29
N PHE A 233 -10.28 -0.72 19.78
CA PHE A 233 -9.78 0.02 20.94
C PHE A 233 -8.58 0.83 20.50
N ARG A 234 -8.49 2.08 20.96
CA ARG A 234 -7.35 2.95 20.67
C ARG A 234 -6.87 3.62 21.94
N SER A 235 -5.57 3.88 22.01
CA SER A 235 -4.97 4.70 23.06
C SER A 235 -4.00 5.69 22.44
N SER A 236 -4.16 6.96 22.78
CA SER A 236 -3.23 8.02 22.38
C SER A 236 -3.08 9.05 23.49
N SER A 237 -1.94 9.75 23.51
CA SER A 237 -1.70 10.86 24.41
C SER A 237 -2.73 11.99 24.24
N GLU A 238 -3.22 12.21 23.02
CA GLU A 238 -4.12 13.32 22.66
C GLU A 238 -5.61 13.03 22.90
N LEU A 239 -6.09 11.84 22.50
CA LEU A 239 -7.50 11.46 22.59
C LEU A 239 -7.83 10.65 23.86
N GLY A 240 -6.80 10.15 24.56
CA GLY A 240 -6.96 9.21 25.66
C GLY A 240 -7.29 7.81 25.16
N TYR A 241 -8.12 7.09 25.92
CA TYR A 241 -8.63 5.79 25.54
C TYR A 241 -9.89 5.95 24.72
N GLY A 242 -10.04 5.14 23.68
CA GLY A 242 -11.19 5.15 22.78
C GLY A 242 -11.73 3.75 22.52
N VAL A 243 -13.05 3.64 22.40
CA VAL A 243 -13.75 2.41 21.99
C VAL A 243 -14.69 2.74 20.83
N THR A 244 -14.55 2.03 19.71
CA THR A 244 -15.42 2.13 18.54
C THR A 244 -16.23 0.85 18.41
N VAL A 245 -17.55 0.97 18.19
CA VAL A 245 -18.46 -0.19 18.07
C VAL A 245 -19.25 -0.10 16.77
N PRO A 246 -18.71 -0.57 15.64
CA PRO A 246 -19.37 -0.40 14.34
C PRO A 246 -20.65 -1.22 14.21
N TYR A 247 -21.63 -0.68 13.51
CA TYR A 247 -22.83 -1.39 13.05
C TYR A 247 -22.91 -1.31 11.53
N TYR A 248 -22.95 -2.47 10.88
CA TYR A 248 -23.05 -2.62 9.44
C TYR A 248 -24.51 -2.85 9.02
N TRP A 249 -24.99 -2.12 8.01
CA TRP A 249 -26.27 -2.33 7.35
C TRP A 249 -26.04 -2.81 5.92
N ALA A 250 -26.32 -4.10 5.69
CA ALA A 250 -26.43 -4.67 4.35
C ALA A 250 -27.80 -4.31 3.76
N LEU A 251 -27.85 -3.27 2.92
CA LEU A 251 -29.10 -2.77 2.32
C LEU A 251 -29.39 -3.45 0.97
N SER A 252 -28.36 -3.70 0.17
CA SER A 252 -28.43 -4.31 -1.16
C SER A 252 -27.12 -5.04 -1.47
N PRO A 253 -27.09 -6.04 -2.38
CA PRO A 253 -25.84 -6.63 -2.87
C PRO A 253 -24.84 -5.63 -3.47
N SER A 254 -25.31 -4.43 -3.85
CA SER A 254 -24.49 -3.39 -4.46
C SER A 254 -24.15 -2.22 -3.53
N TYR A 255 -24.73 -2.13 -2.33
CA TYR A 255 -24.41 -1.04 -1.40
C TYR A 255 -24.73 -1.33 0.07
N ASP A 256 -23.96 -0.68 0.92
CA ASP A 256 -24.05 -0.78 2.37
C ASP A 256 -23.79 0.55 3.08
N ILE A 257 -24.19 0.60 4.35
CA ILE A 257 -23.89 1.70 5.26
C ILE A 257 -23.28 1.13 6.54
N THR A 258 -22.17 1.69 7.01
CA THR A 258 -21.54 1.36 8.30
C THR A 258 -21.57 2.58 9.21
N PHE A 259 -22.19 2.46 10.39
CA PHE A 259 -22.15 3.49 11.42
C PHE A 259 -21.13 3.11 12.50
N LYS A 260 -20.14 3.98 12.76
CA LYS A 260 -19.04 3.75 13.71
C LYS A 260 -19.12 4.76 14.88
N PRO A 261 -19.93 4.50 15.92
CA PRO A 261 -19.91 5.29 17.15
C PRO A 261 -18.61 5.05 17.91
N THR A 262 -17.94 6.13 18.32
CA THR A 262 -16.68 6.09 19.07
C THR A 262 -16.77 6.93 20.33
N GLY A 263 -16.52 6.33 21.50
CA GLY A 263 -16.38 7.03 22.77
C GLY A 263 -14.92 7.29 23.10
N LEU A 264 -14.52 8.54 23.27
CA LEU A 264 -13.15 8.99 23.60
C LEU A 264 -13.12 9.61 25.00
N THR A 265 -12.22 9.15 25.87
CA THR A 265 -12.18 9.62 27.27
C THR A 265 -11.79 11.09 27.44
N LYS A 266 -11.01 11.67 26.51
CA LYS A 266 -10.64 13.10 26.56
C LYS A 266 -11.51 14.01 25.71
N GLN A 267 -12.18 13.48 24.68
CA GLN A 267 -12.83 14.28 23.64
C GLN A 267 -14.36 14.09 23.55
N GLY A 268 -14.92 12.99 24.07
CA GLY A 268 -16.35 12.72 24.02
C GLY A 268 -16.76 11.75 22.90
N PHE A 269 -17.93 11.95 22.31
CA PHE A 269 -18.53 11.02 21.36
C PHE A 269 -18.35 11.48 19.91
N LEU A 270 -17.63 10.67 19.12
CA LEU A 270 -17.46 10.82 17.69
C LEU A 270 -18.43 9.87 16.97
N ALA A 271 -19.21 10.41 16.04
CA ALA A 271 -20.08 9.64 15.17
C ALA A 271 -19.51 9.65 13.74
N GLU A 272 -19.36 8.48 13.14
CA GLU A 272 -18.95 8.31 11.75
C GLU A 272 -19.97 7.42 11.03
N ALA A 273 -20.28 7.76 9.77
CA ALA A 273 -21.11 6.96 8.89
C ALA A 273 -20.43 6.85 7.52
N GLU A 274 -20.27 5.63 7.03
CA GLU A 274 -19.69 5.33 5.72
C GLU A 274 -20.74 4.65 4.84
N TRP A 275 -21.00 5.19 3.65
CA TRP A 275 -21.77 4.52 2.60
C TRP A 275 -20.82 4.08 1.50
N ARG A 276 -20.80 2.78 1.19
CA ARG A 276 -20.11 2.22 0.01
C ARG A 276 -21.10 1.72 -1.03
N GLN A 277 -20.87 2.07 -2.29
CA GLN A 277 -21.72 1.71 -3.41
C GLN A 277 -20.86 1.18 -4.56
N ARG A 278 -21.26 0.05 -5.13
CA ARG A 278 -20.65 -0.56 -6.30
C ARG A 278 -21.64 -0.63 -7.46
N PHE A 279 -21.14 -0.38 -8.65
CA PHE A 279 -21.81 -0.50 -9.94
C PHE A 279 -21.00 -1.45 -10.84
N ASP A 280 -21.54 -1.81 -12.01
CA ASP A 280 -20.83 -2.66 -12.96
C ASP A 280 -19.54 -2.01 -13.50
N ASN A 281 -19.52 -0.69 -13.56
CA ASN A 281 -18.46 0.10 -14.16
C ASN A 281 -17.68 0.95 -13.14
N GLY A 282 -17.87 0.76 -11.84
CA GLY A 282 -17.18 1.57 -10.83
C GLY A 282 -17.73 1.45 -9.43
N GLU A 283 -17.20 2.25 -8.54
CA GLU A 283 -17.60 2.29 -7.13
C GLU A 283 -17.33 3.67 -6.53
N TYR A 284 -18.03 4.00 -5.45
CA TYR A 284 -17.71 5.14 -4.61
C TYR A 284 -17.93 4.83 -3.13
N SER A 285 -17.27 5.60 -2.28
CA SER A 285 -17.55 5.72 -0.86
C SER A 285 -17.86 7.17 -0.47
N LEU A 286 -18.71 7.34 0.52
CA LEU A 286 -19.04 8.62 1.17
C LEU A 286 -18.92 8.42 2.68
N THR A 287 -18.02 9.16 3.32
CA THR A 287 -17.83 9.16 4.77
C THR A 287 -18.25 10.50 5.33
N ILE A 288 -19.07 10.47 6.38
CA ILE A 288 -19.48 11.65 7.14
C ILE A 288 -19.11 11.39 8.59
N ALA A 289 -18.40 12.32 9.22
CA ALA A 289 -18.04 12.20 10.62
C ALA A 289 -18.23 13.51 11.38
N GLY A 290 -18.56 13.44 12.66
CA GLY A 290 -18.78 14.61 13.50
C GLY A 290 -18.67 14.33 15.00
N ILE A 291 -18.23 15.34 15.75
CA ILE A 291 -18.08 15.29 17.21
C ILE A 291 -18.44 16.63 17.84
N SER A 292 -19.14 16.54 18.98
CA SER A 292 -19.26 17.62 19.95
C SER A 292 -18.20 17.39 21.05
N GLN A 293 -17.12 18.17 21.01
CA GLN A 293 -15.99 18.00 21.93
C GLN A 293 -16.36 18.35 23.37
N GLN A 294 -16.00 17.48 24.32
CA GLN A 294 -16.16 17.78 25.76
C GLN A 294 -15.14 18.79 26.28
N ASN A 295 -13.90 18.75 25.78
CA ASN A 295 -12.80 19.58 26.25
C ASN A 295 -12.14 20.38 25.11
N PRO A 296 -12.84 21.36 24.50
CA PRO A 296 -12.24 22.22 23.49
C PRO A 296 -11.05 23.01 24.10
N GLY A 297 -9.91 23.05 23.42
CA GLY A 297 -8.75 23.88 23.80
C GLY A 297 -7.69 23.25 24.71
N THR A 298 -7.89 22.03 25.24
CA THR A 298 -6.87 21.34 26.06
C THR A 298 -5.69 20.76 25.27
N SER A 299 -5.67 20.95 23.95
CA SER A 299 -4.75 20.25 23.04
C SER A 299 -3.58 21.09 22.52
N GLY A 300 -3.39 22.34 22.96
CA GLY A 300 -2.24 23.16 22.51
C GLY A 300 -2.27 23.57 21.03
N TRP A 301 -3.40 23.37 20.35
CA TRP A 301 -3.62 23.71 18.93
C TRP A 301 -4.70 24.81 18.82
N PRO A 302 -4.61 25.74 17.84
CA PRO A 302 -5.49 26.92 17.73
C PRO A 302 -6.99 26.65 17.51
N ASP A 303 -7.40 25.42 17.16
CA ASP A 303 -8.80 25.11 16.82
C ASP A 303 -9.61 24.59 18.01
N GLY A 304 -10.07 25.53 18.85
CA GLY A 304 -10.95 25.30 20.01
C GLY A 304 -12.44 25.16 19.69
N LYS A 305 -12.83 24.72 18.48
CA LYS A 305 -14.24 24.60 18.10
C LYS A 305 -14.89 23.39 18.77
N ARG A 306 -16.03 23.59 19.43
CA ARG A 306 -16.78 22.51 20.09
C ARG A 306 -17.38 21.52 19.08
N GLU A 307 -18.04 22.03 18.06
CA GLU A 307 -18.64 21.21 16.99
C GLU A 307 -17.68 21.13 15.81
N ARG A 308 -17.35 19.91 15.41
CA ARG A 308 -16.43 19.66 14.31
C ARG A 308 -16.92 18.48 13.48
N GLY A 309 -16.60 18.46 12.19
CA GLY A 309 -16.99 17.38 11.31
C GLY A 309 -16.35 17.44 9.94
N MET A 310 -16.59 16.38 9.17
CA MET A 310 -16.13 16.25 7.80
C MET A 310 -17.12 15.50 6.92
N VAL A 311 -17.00 15.74 5.62
CA VAL A 311 -17.59 14.96 4.53
C VAL A 311 -16.47 14.64 3.55
N GLY A 312 -16.21 13.35 3.35
CA GLY A 312 -15.18 12.84 2.46
C GLY A 312 -15.80 11.86 1.47
N SER A 313 -15.38 11.90 0.21
CA SER A 313 -15.86 10.94 -0.79
C SER A 313 -14.77 10.55 -1.75
N LYS A 314 -14.74 9.27 -2.11
CA LYS A 314 -13.85 8.71 -3.12
C LYS A 314 -14.67 7.97 -4.15
N GLY A 315 -14.35 8.12 -5.42
CA GLY A 315 -15.04 7.44 -6.51
C GLY A 315 -14.07 7.05 -7.62
N LYS A 316 -14.30 5.87 -8.21
CA LYS A 316 -13.52 5.37 -9.34
C LYS A 316 -14.43 4.64 -10.31
N PHE A 317 -14.48 5.13 -11.53
CA PHE A 317 -15.34 4.64 -12.60
C PHE A 317 -14.53 4.38 -13.86
N GLN A 318 -14.70 3.21 -14.44
CA GLN A 318 -14.21 2.87 -15.76
C GLN A 318 -15.36 3.06 -16.75
N ILE A 319 -15.40 4.21 -17.43
CA ILE A 319 -16.44 4.54 -18.40
C ILE A 319 -16.44 3.51 -19.55
N ASN A 320 -15.25 3.10 -19.99
CA ASN A 320 -15.00 2.01 -20.94
C ASN A 320 -13.52 1.54 -20.80
N PRO A 321 -13.03 0.54 -21.57
CA PRO A 321 -11.65 0.07 -21.45
C PRO A 321 -10.55 1.13 -21.62
N ARG A 322 -10.87 2.29 -22.21
CA ARG A 322 -9.93 3.39 -22.48
C ARG A 322 -10.08 4.57 -21.52
N TRP A 323 -11.26 4.79 -20.96
CA TRP A 323 -11.57 6.01 -20.21
C TRP A 323 -11.96 5.71 -18.77
N SER A 324 -11.32 6.41 -17.85
CA SER A 324 -11.57 6.33 -16.41
C SER A 324 -11.84 7.72 -15.84
N PHE A 325 -12.83 7.81 -14.96
CA PHE A 325 -13.19 9.02 -14.22
C PHE A 325 -13.19 8.73 -12.72
N GLY A 326 -12.78 9.69 -11.91
CA GLY A 326 -12.82 9.50 -10.46
C GLY A 326 -12.56 10.76 -9.66
N TRP A 327 -12.68 10.62 -8.35
CA TRP A 327 -12.45 11.69 -7.39
C TRP A 327 -11.97 11.15 -6.04
N ASP A 328 -11.29 12.00 -5.27
CA ASP A 328 -11.00 11.85 -3.83
C ASP A 328 -11.08 13.26 -3.24
N VAL A 329 -12.10 13.56 -2.46
CA VAL A 329 -12.36 14.92 -1.95
C VAL A 329 -12.68 14.88 -0.47
N LEU A 330 -12.15 15.85 0.28
CA LEU A 330 -12.43 16.04 1.70
C LEU A 330 -12.83 17.49 1.98
N VAL A 331 -13.98 17.65 2.61
CA VAL A 331 -14.42 18.92 3.21
C VAL A 331 -14.50 18.72 4.71
N GLN A 332 -13.88 19.60 5.49
CA GLN A 332 -13.86 19.50 6.95
C GLN A 332 -14.01 20.88 7.61
N SER A 333 -14.57 20.90 8.81
CA SER A 333 -14.86 22.12 9.58
C SER A 333 -13.62 22.92 10.01
N ASP A 334 -12.48 22.24 10.03
CA ASP A 334 -11.16 22.75 10.41
C ASP A 334 -10.08 21.88 9.74
N LYS A 335 -8.83 22.34 9.79
CA LYS A 335 -7.75 21.82 8.95
C LYS A 335 -7.29 20.40 9.32
N VAL A 336 -7.60 19.92 10.53
CA VAL A 336 -6.97 18.70 11.08
C VAL A 336 -7.97 17.64 11.54
N PHE A 337 -9.27 17.81 11.27
CA PHE A 337 -10.31 16.93 11.81
C PHE A 337 -10.06 15.46 11.45
N ALA A 338 -9.91 15.14 10.17
CA ALA A 338 -9.80 13.76 9.72
C ALA A 338 -8.48 13.11 10.21
N HIS A 339 -7.36 13.86 10.14
CA HIS A 339 -6.08 13.43 10.69
C HIS A 339 -6.14 13.14 12.20
N ARG A 340 -6.71 14.08 12.98
CA ARG A 340 -6.76 13.99 14.44
C ARG A 340 -7.59 12.82 14.93
N TYR A 341 -8.75 12.59 14.32
CA TYR A 341 -9.63 11.50 14.71
C TYR A 341 -9.30 10.18 14.01
N GLY A 342 -8.34 10.15 13.08
CA GLY A 342 -7.97 8.93 12.35
C GLY A 342 -9.14 8.36 11.58
N ILE A 343 -9.80 9.20 10.77
CA ILE A 343 -10.93 8.78 9.93
C ILE A 343 -10.38 8.01 8.73
N ASP A 344 -10.69 6.72 8.66
CA ASP A 344 -10.14 5.80 7.67
C ASP A 344 -10.22 6.35 6.23
N GLY A 345 -9.08 6.37 5.55
CA GLY A 345 -8.94 6.85 4.19
C GLY A 345 -8.78 8.37 4.06
N PHE A 346 -8.95 9.15 5.12
CA PHE A 346 -8.85 10.62 5.13
C PHE A 346 -7.85 11.16 6.18
N GLU A 347 -7.15 10.28 6.90
CA GLU A 347 -6.29 10.62 8.03
C GLU A 347 -4.89 11.09 7.65
N ASP A 348 -4.47 11.02 6.38
CA ASP A 348 -3.12 11.42 5.97
C ASP A 348 -2.83 12.91 6.25
N THR A 349 -1.62 13.22 6.72
CA THR A 349 -1.21 14.62 6.93
C THR A 349 -1.13 15.39 5.62
N ASN A 350 -0.58 14.80 4.56
CA ASN A 350 -0.53 15.41 3.24
C ASN A 350 -1.60 14.76 2.36
N ARG A 351 -2.57 15.53 1.88
CA ARG A 351 -3.65 15.07 1.02
C ARG A 351 -3.72 15.88 -0.27
N THR A 352 -4.24 15.24 -1.30
CA THR A 352 -4.58 15.89 -2.56
C THR A 352 -6.05 15.62 -2.83
N ASP A 353 -6.89 16.63 -2.70
CA ASP A 353 -8.27 16.54 -3.17
C ASP A 353 -8.22 16.60 -4.69
N THR A 354 -8.83 15.64 -5.39
CA THR A 354 -8.74 15.55 -6.85
C THR A 354 -10.05 15.10 -7.50
N VAL A 355 -10.29 15.60 -8.70
CA VAL A 355 -11.26 15.07 -9.67
C VAL A 355 -10.51 14.89 -10.98
N TYR A 356 -10.64 13.73 -11.62
CA TYR A 356 -9.86 13.40 -12.80
C TYR A 356 -10.64 12.66 -13.88
N LEU A 357 -10.20 12.85 -15.12
CA LEU A 357 -10.57 12.07 -16.29
C LEU A 357 -9.29 11.64 -17.02
N THR A 358 -9.09 10.34 -17.16
CA THR A 358 -7.91 9.77 -17.81
C THR A 358 -8.33 8.91 -19.00
N GLY A 359 -7.67 9.09 -20.13
CA GLY A 359 -7.85 8.34 -21.37
C GLY A 359 -6.54 7.65 -21.77
N LEU A 360 -6.59 6.33 -21.98
CA LEU A 360 -5.48 5.52 -22.45
C LEU A 360 -5.84 4.85 -23.77
N ASN A 361 -4.97 4.97 -24.77
CA ASN A 361 -5.17 4.32 -26.06
C ASN A 361 -3.83 3.91 -26.68
N ASP A 362 -3.42 2.66 -26.43
CA ASP A 362 -2.16 2.03 -26.85
C ASP A 362 -0.92 2.87 -26.51
N ARG A 363 -0.58 3.81 -27.41
CA ARG A 363 0.60 4.68 -27.35
C ARG A 363 0.29 6.12 -26.93
N ASN A 364 -0.98 6.43 -26.69
CA ASN A 364 -1.47 7.78 -26.44
C ASN A 364 -2.08 7.90 -25.04
N TYR A 365 -1.90 9.07 -24.44
CA TYR A 365 -2.32 9.38 -23.08
C TYR A 365 -3.06 10.72 -23.05
N PHE A 366 -4.17 10.77 -22.33
CA PHE A 366 -4.92 11.97 -22.02
C PHE A 366 -5.18 11.98 -20.52
N ASP A 367 -4.97 13.11 -19.86
CA ASP A 367 -5.27 13.28 -18.45
C ASP A 367 -5.70 14.72 -18.18
N LEU A 368 -6.84 14.87 -17.52
CA LEU A 368 -7.38 16.15 -17.09
C LEU A 368 -7.71 16.03 -15.61
N ARG A 369 -7.11 16.89 -14.78
CA ARG A 369 -7.28 16.90 -13.33
C ARG A 369 -7.58 18.29 -12.81
N PHE A 370 -8.38 18.32 -11.78
CA PHE A 370 -8.56 19.46 -10.90
C PHE A 370 -8.14 18.98 -9.53
N HIS A 371 -7.18 19.66 -8.89
CA HIS A 371 -6.74 19.23 -7.58
C HIS A 371 -6.37 20.37 -6.66
N ARG A 372 -6.48 20.12 -5.36
CA ARG A 372 -6.08 21.02 -4.28
C ARG A 372 -5.18 20.26 -3.33
N PHE A 373 -3.99 20.80 -3.09
CA PHE A 373 -3.12 20.24 -2.06
C PHE A 373 -3.59 20.73 -0.68
N ALA A 374 -3.72 19.82 0.26
CA ALA A 374 -4.15 20.12 1.61
C ALA A 374 -3.20 19.46 2.60
N VAL A 375 -2.68 20.25 3.54
CA VAL A 375 -1.88 19.73 4.66
C VAL A 375 -2.71 19.84 5.93
N GLN A 376 -2.89 18.72 6.63
CA GLN A 376 -3.62 18.59 7.88
C GLN A 376 -2.69 18.74 9.09
N GLU A 377 -2.23 19.98 9.31
CA GLU A 377 -1.39 20.41 10.44
C GLU A 377 -1.99 21.66 11.11
N ALA A 378 -1.55 21.99 12.33
CA ALA A 378 -2.10 23.11 13.11
C ALA A 378 -1.04 23.99 13.82
N HIS A 379 0.18 24.07 13.31
CA HIS A 379 1.30 24.82 13.89
C HIS A 379 1.34 26.31 13.42
N PRO A 380 2.00 27.21 14.17
CA PRO A 380 2.11 28.62 13.78
C PRO A 380 2.80 28.90 12.43
N ASN A 381 3.53 27.93 11.86
CA ASN A 381 4.19 28.00 10.56
C ASN A 381 3.50 27.10 9.52
N ASP A 382 2.18 26.95 9.62
CA ASP A 382 1.39 26.02 8.79
C ASP A 382 1.60 26.23 7.29
N ARG A 383 2.02 25.15 6.63
CA ARG A 383 2.12 25.07 5.17
C ARG A 383 0.77 25.06 4.50
N HIS A 384 -0.31 24.79 5.25
CA HIS A 384 -1.67 24.74 4.72
C HIS A 384 -2.06 26.01 3.95
N GLU A 385 -1.73 27.20 4.47
CA GLU A 385 -2.20 28.46 3.90
C GLU A 385 -1.55 28.82 2.56
N VAL A 386 -0.38 28.23 2.29
CA VAL A 386 0.39 28.47 1.06
C VAL A 386 0.17 27.40 -0.01
N GLN A 387 -0.71 26.42 0.23
CA GLN A 387 -0.98 25.36 -0.75
C GLN A 387 -1.85 25.86 -1.91
N PRO A 388 -1.57 25.46 -3.16
CA PRO A 388 -2.32 25.91 -4.31
C PRO A 388 -3.57 25.08 -4.60
N TRP A 389 -4.47 25.74 -5.32
CA TRP A 389 -5.43 25.10 -6.21
C TRP A 389 -4.80 24.95 -7.61
N VAL A 390 -4.95 23.79 -8.22
CA VAL A 390 -4.51 23.50 -9.59
C VAL A 390 -5.72 23.23 -10.48
N LEU A 391 -6.09 24.21 -11.30
CA LEU A 391 -7.35 24.31 -12.04
C LEU A 391 -7.14 24.87 -13.46
N PRO A 392 -7.09 24.05 -14.52
CA PRO A 392 -6.86 22.59 -14.53
C PRO A 392 -5.37 22.23 -14.53
N SER A 393 -5.06 20.95 -14.35
CA SER A 393 -3.85 20.29 -14.87
C SER A 393 -4.27 19.40 -16.03
N PHE A 394 -3.65 19.57 -17.19
CA PHE A 394 -3.98 18.86 -18.41
C PHE A 394 -2.72 18.34 -19.08
N ASP A 395 -2.71 17.06 -19.41
CA ASP A 395 -1.62 16.38 -20.09
C ASP A 395 -2.15 15.55 -21.26
N TYR A 396 -1.53 15.71 -22.42
CA TYR A 396 -1.85 14.94 -23.60
C TYR A 396 -0.57 14.52 -24.32
N SER A 397 -0.43 13.22 -24.59
CA SER A 397 0.68 12.65 -25.34
C SER A 397 0.16 11.85 -26.53
N LEU A 398 0.62 12.21 -27.71
CA LEU A 398 0.27 11.59 -28.98
C LEU A 398 1.53 11.05 -29.66
N THR A 399 1.54 9.74 -29.91
CA THR A 399 2.54 9.07 -30.74
C THR A 399 1.83 8.39 -31.90
N PRO A 400 1.89 8.95 -33.13
CA PRO A 400 1.25 8.36 -34.30
C PRO A 400 1.69 6.90 -34.52
N GLN A 401 0.76 6.06 -34.98
CA GLN A 401 1.07 4.66 -35.26
C GLN A 401 2.07 4.50 -36.40
N ASN A 402 1.92 5.32 -37.45
CA ASN A 402 2.80 5.31 -38.61
C ASN A 402 4.05 6.17 -38.35
N SER A 403 5.20 5.69 -38.83
CA SER A 403 6.43 6.48 -38.80
C SER A 403 6.27 7.76 -39.62
N VAL A 404 6.77 8.88 -39.09
CA VAL A 404 6.81 10.17 -39.79
C VAL A 404 8.25 10.37 -40.28
N ALA A 405 8.44 10.56 -41.60
CA ALA A 405 9.77 10.64 -42.22
C ALA A 405 10.72 9.46 -41.83
N GLY A 406 10.15 8.27 -41.62
CA GLY A 406 10.88 7.06 -41.21
C GLY A 406 11.35 7.04 -39.75
N GLY A 407 10.93 8.01 -38.93
CA GLY A 407 11.19 8.05 -37.48
C GLY A 407 9.89 8.04 -36.66
N GLU A 408 10.05 8.09 -35.35
CA GLU A 408 8.97 8.22 -34.39
C GLU A 408 8.77 9.70 -34.03
N LEU A 409 7.55 10.20 -34.22
CA LEU A 409 7.14 11.54 -33.78
C LEU A 409 6.32 11.39 -32.49
N LYS A 410 6.65 12.16 -31.46
CA LYS A 410 5.89 12.29 -30.22
C LYS A 410 5.50 13.75 -30.03
N ILE A 411 4.22 14.00 -29.75
CA ILE A 411 3.71 15.33 -29.45
C ILE A 411 3.20 15.31 -28.01
N ASN A 412 3.67 16.23 -27.18
CA ASN A 412 3.16 16.42 -25.84
C ASN A 412 2.56 17.82 -25.71
N VAL A 413 1.40 17.91 -25.07
CA VAL A 413 0.76 19.16 -24.69
C VAL A 413 0.48 19.11 -23.20
N ASN A 414 0.95 20.13 -22.47
CA ASN A 414 0.66 20.31 -21.06
C ASN A 414 0.00 21.68 -20.87
N ALA A 415 -1.06 21.74 -20.08
CA ALA A 415 -1.60 23.01 -19.61
C ALA A 415 -1.83 22.95 -18.10
N GLN A 416 -1.48 24.02 -17.40
CA GLN A 416 -1.62 24.10 -15.95
C GLN A 416 -2.13 25.49 -15.56
N GLY A 417 -3.12 25.55 -14.67
CA GLY A 417 -3.52 26.76 -13.96
C GLY A 417 -3.29 26.57 -12.47
N VAL A 418 -2.59 27.48 -11.81
CA VAL A 418 -2.27 27.44 -10.38
C VAL A 418 -2.77 28.73 -9.73
N MET A 419 -3.50 28.61 -8.63
CA MET A 419 -4.00 29.74 -7.85
C MET A 419 -3.60 29.56 -6.37
N ARG A 420 -3.08 30.63 -5.77
CA ARG A 420 -2.78 30.71 -4.33
C ARG A 420 -3.25 32.03 -3.75
N ASP A 421 -3.77 31.97 -2.53
CA ASP A 421 -4.20 33.14 -1.76
C ASP A 421 -3.10 33.67 -0.80
N ALA A 422 -1.98 32.96 -0.69
CA ALA A 422 -0.84 33.36 0.13
C ALA A 422 0.49 33.09 -0.57
N LEU A 423 1.50 33.86 -0.16
CA LEU A 423 2.86 33.79 -0.67
C LEU A 423 3.65 32.73 0.10
N ASP A 424 4.32 31.81 -0.59
CA ASP A 424 5.32 30.92 0.04
C ASP A 424 6.72 31.51 -0.13
N TYR A 425 7.08 32.40 0.78
CA TYR A 425 8.37 33.07 0.82
C TYR A 425 9.15 32.67 2.05
N ARG A 426 10.41 32.27 1.86
CA ARG A 426 11.31 31.84 2.93
C ARG A 426 12.64 32.57 2.82
N THR A 427 13.17 33.03 3.95
CA THR A 427 14.57 33.45 4.08
C THR A 427 15.35 32.39 4.85
N PHE A 428 16.62 32.22 4.49
CA PHE A 428 17.54 31.27 5.11
C PHE A 428 18.99 31.74 4.95
N ALA A 429 19.92 31.10 5.65
CA ALA A 429 21.35 31.36 5.48
C ALA A 429 21.92 30.36 4.46
N GLY A 430 22.36 30.85 3.30
CA GLY A 430 23.05 30.07 2.27
C GLY A 430 24.53 30.45 2.19
N ALA A 431 25.41 29.46 2.29
CA ALA A 431 26.86 29.62 2.35
C ALA A 431 27.38 30.76 3.25
N GLY A 432 26.70 31.05 4.38
CA GLY A 432 27.08 32.14 5.31
C GLY A 432 26.53 33.53 4.97
N HIS A 433 25.66 33.62 3.96
CA HIS A 433 25.01 34.86 3.52
C HIS A 433 23.47 34.73 3.57
N PRO A 434 22.72 35.82 3.83
CA PRO A 434 21.26 35.78 3.75
C PRO A 434 20.78 35.49 2.33
N GLN A 435 19.91 34.50 2.18
CA GLN A 435 19.25 34.13 0.94
C GLN A 435 17.73 34.12 1.13
N ALA A 436 17.03 34.20 0.00
CA ALA A 436 15.58 34.10 -0.05
C ALA A 436 15.14 33.20 -1.19
N ALA A 437 14.08 32.43 -0.96
CA ALA A 437 13.39 31.60 -1.94
C ALA A 437 11.89 31.93 -1.93
N LEU A 438 11.29 31.92 -3.11
CA LEU A 438 9.88 32.10 -3.37
C LEU A 438 9.35 30.84 -4.07
N ARG A 439 8.76 29.94 -3.28
CA ARG A 439 8.24 28.62 -3.70
C ARG A 439 6.82 28.67 -4.26
N GLY A 440 6.13 29.79 -4.08
CA GLY A 440 4.78 29.97 -4.57
C GLY A 440 4.40 31.43 -4.53
N ILE A 441 3.94 31.95 -5.65
CA ILE A 441 3.42 33.31 -5.71
C ILE A 441 2.00 33.37 -5.15
N HIS A 442 1.63 34.46 -4.49
CA HIS A 442 0.22 34.80 -4.28
C HIS A 442 -0.32 35.36 -5.59
N GLY A 443 -1.36 34.74 -6.12
CA GLY A 443 -2.04 35.15 -7.34
C GLY A 443 -2.41 33.95 -8.19
N THR A 444 -2.44 34.15 -9.50
CA THR A 444 -2.75 33.09 -10.47
C THR A 444 -1.64 33.00 -11.50
N SER A 445 -1.14 31.80 -11.78
CA SER A 445 -0.27 31.49 -12.91
C SER A 445 -0.94 30.47 -13.81
N ALA A 446 -0.78 30.61 -15.12
CA ALA A 446 -1.26 29.66 -16.10
C ALA A 446 -0.19 29.42 -17.17
N ARG A 447 0.01 28.18 -17.57
CA ARG A 447 0.97 27.77 -18.60
C ARG A 447 0.30 26.87 -19.61
N LEU A 448 0.61 27.07 -20.88
CA LEU A 448 0.39 26.13 -21.96
C LEU A 448 1.74 25.82 -22.61
N THR A 449 2.13 24.55 -22.59
CA THR A 449 3.33 24.02 -23.24
C THR A 449 2.91 23.05 -24.33
N ALA A 450 3.47 23.22 -25.53
CA ALA A 450 3.37 22.24 -26.59
C ALA A 450 4.77 21.89 -27.08
N GLU A 451 5.06 20.61 -27.20
CA GLU A 451 6.32 20.13 -27.75
C GLU A 451 6.12 18.98 -28.74
N ALA A 452 7.02 18.91 -29.71
CA ALA A 452 7.12 17.85 -30.68
C ALA A 452 8.56 17.34 -30.72
N GLU A 453 8.73 16.03 -30.60
CA GLU A 453 10.01 15.34 -30.69
C GLU A 453 9.96 14.30 -31.79
N TRP A 454 10.92 14.36 -32.70
CA TRP A 454 11.15 13.35 -33.73
C TRP A 454 12.48 12.66 -33.46
N LYS A 455 12.50 11.33 -33.50
CA LYS A 455 13.73 10.53 -33.37
C LYS A 455 13.75 9.39 -34.37
N ARG A 456 14.94 9.01 -34.82
CA ARG A 456 15.12 7.85 -35.69
C ARG A 456 16.45 7.19 -35.41
N SER A 457 16.45 5.89 -35.16
CA SER A 457 17.68 5.13 -34.88
C SER A 457 18.20 4.44 -36.14
N PHE A 458 19.51 4.54 -36.35
CA PHE A 458 20.26 3.90 -37.42
C PHE A 458 21.29 2.96 -36.81
N VAL A 459 21.32 1.71 -37.28
CA VAL A 459 22.33 0.73 -36.83
C VAL A 459 23.42 0.67 -37.89
N THR A 460 24.64 0.99 -37.51
CA THR A 460 25.81 0.86 -38.40
C THR A 460 26.25 -0.61 -38.50
N PRO A 461 27.02 -1.00 -39.52
CA PRO A 461 27.54 -2.37 -39.64
C PRO A 461 28.36 -2.85 -38.43
N GLY A 462 28.96 -1.93 -37.66
CA GLY A 462 29.70 -2.24 -36.44
C GLY A 462 28.86 -2.34 -35.17
N GLY A 463 27.52 -2.32 -35.28
CA GLY A 463 26.60 -2.38 -34.15
C GLY A 463 26.43 -1.07 -33.37
N LEU A 464 27.16 0.00 -33.73
CA LEU A 464 26.92 1.33 -33.19
C LEU A 464 25.56 1.83 -33.66
N MET A 465 24.71 2.22 -32.71
CA MET A 465 23.41 2.82 -32.94
C MET A 465 23.53 4.34 -32.87
N LEU A 466 23.10 5.03 -33.92
CA LEU A 466 23.05 6.48 -34.00
C LEU A 466 21.59 6.92 -34.07
N THR A 467 21.16 7.73 -33.11
CA THR A 467 19.79 8.24 -33.01
C THR A 467 19.82 9.77 -33.06
N PRO A 468 19.77 10.37 -34.25
CA PRO A 468 19.43 11.78 -34.37
C PRO A 468 18.03 12.06 -33.80
N LEU A 469 17.91 13.22 -33.18
CA LEU A 469 16.70 13.71 -32.54
C LEU A 469 16.50 15.19 -32.91
N LEU A 470 15.26 15.56 -33.22
CA LEU A 470 14.84 16.93 -33.41
C LEU A 470 13.69 17.21 -32.47
N HIS A 471 13.79 18.27 -31.70
CA HIS A 471 12.75 18.68 -30.75
C HIS A 471 12.45 20.17 -30.89
N ALA A 472 11.18 20.51 -30.79
CA ALA A 472 10.71 21.88 -30.71
C ALA A 472 9.67 21.98 -29.59
N ARG A 473 9.76 23.05 -28.80
CA ARG A 473 8.86 23.36 -27.68
C ARG A 473 8.49 24.84 -27.71
N GLY A 474 7.24 25.13 -27.38
CA GLY A 474 6.77 26.48 -27.12
C GLY A 474 5.96 26.53 -25.84
N ASP A 475 6.29 27.50 -24.98
CA ASP A 475 5.53 27.80 -23.77
C ASP A 475 4.86 29.18 -23.89
N ALA A 476 3.59 29.28 -23.50
CA ALA A 476 2.88 30.52 -23.25
C ALA A 476 2.46 30.56 -21.78
N ILE A 477 2.95 31.54 -21.04
CA ILE A 477 2.78 31.64 -19.58
C ILE A 477 2.10 32.97 -19.27
N GLY A 478 0.97 32.95 -18.56
CA GLY A 478 0.29 34.12 -18.05
C GLY A 478 0.36 34.16 -16.52
N VAL A 479 0.64 35.33 -15.94
CA VAL A 479 0.77 35.46 -14.48
C VAL A 479 0.10 36.75 -13.99
N ASP A 480 -0.76 36.62 -12.99
CA ASP A 480 -1.34 37.71 -12.20
C ASP A 480 -0.74 37.70 -10.80
N TYR A 481 0.23 38.59 -10.54
CA TYR A 481 0.90 38.69 -9.24
C TYR A 481 0.07 39.53 -8.26
N ARG A 482 -0.28 38.95 -7.11
CA ARG A 482 -1.04 39.61 -6.03
C ARG A 482 -0.28 39.60 -4.70
N GLY A 483 -0.84 40.30 -3.71
CA GLY A 483 -0.44 40.25 -2.29
C GLY A 483 1.06 40.33 -2.02
N GLY A 484 1.76 41.24 -2.70
CA GLY A 484 3.19 41.49 -2.48
C GLY A 484 4.15 40.58 -3.27
N SER A 485 3.66 39.68 -4.12
CA SER A 485 4.51 38.78 -4.93
C SER A 485 5.57 39.52 -5.74
N GLN A 486 5.24 40.67 -6.34
CA GLN A 486 6.22 41.47 -7.09
C GLN A 486 7.34 42.02 -6.20
N ALA A 487 7.00 42.47 -4.99
CA ALA A 487 7.98 42.93 -4.02
C ALA A 487 8.84 41.77 -3.51
N ALA A 488 8.25 40.59 -3.31
CA ALA A 488 8.98 39.38 -2.94
C ALA A 488 9.99 38.96 -4.02
N ILE A 489 9.60 38.97 -5.30
CA ILE A 489 10.52 38.73 -6.43
C ILE A 489 11.66 39.76 -6.42
N GLY A 490 11.34 41.04 -6.20
CA GLY A 490 12.35 42.10 -6.05
C GLY A 490 13.32 41.84 -4.90
N SER A 491 12.82 41.39 -3.76
CA SER A 491 13.65 41.01 -2.60
C SER A 491 14.55 39.81 -2.93
N VAL A 492 14.02 38.73 -3.50
CA VAL A 492 14.82 37.56 -3.93
C VAL A 492 15.91 38.00 -4.92
N ALA A 493 15.57 38.87 -5.88
CA ALA A 493 16.52 39.40 -6.84
C ALA A 493 17.66 40.19 -6.17
N ALA A 494 17.32 41.03 -5.17
CA ALA A 494 18.29 41.81 -4.41
C ALA A 494 19.21 40.92 -3.55
N PHE A 495 18.66 39.93 -2.82
CA PHE A 495 19.45 38.99 -2.02
C PHE A 495 20.46 38.21 -2.87
N ASN A 496 20.08 37.87 -4.10
CA ASN A 496 20.86 37.02 -4.98
C ASN A 496 21.63 37.80 -6.07
N SER A 497 21.65 39.13 -6.00
CA SER A 497 22.39 40.00 -6.94
C SER A 497 22.02 39.82 -8.42
N TYR A 498 20.74 39.56 -8.71
CA TYR A 498 20.23 39.47 -10.08
C TYR A 498 19.21 40.57 -10.39
N GLY A 499 18.95 40.80 -11.68
CA GLY A 499 17.87 41.69 -12.13
C GLY A 499 16.50 41.00 -12.13
N THR A 500 15.44 41.80 -12.19
CA THR A 500 14.07 41.34 -12.39
C THR A 500 13.56 41.64 -13.81
N ASP A 501 12.64 40.82 -14.28
CA ASP A 501 11.89 40.96 -15.53
C ASP A 501 10.46 40.48 -15.28
N ILE A 502 9.70 41.24 -14.47
CA ILE A 502 8.34 40.88 -14.06
C ILE A 502 7.35 41.33 -15.14
N GLN A 503 6.77 40.36 -15.84
CA GLN A 503 5.78 40.55 -16.90
C GLN A 503 4.50 39.77 -16.58
N SER A 504 3.35 40.21 -17.12
CA SER A 504 2.09 39.47 -16.99
C SER A 504 1.96 38.30 -17.98
N SER A 505 2.84 38.24 -18.99
CA SER A 505 2.89 37.17 -19.98
C SER A 505 4.31 36.90 -20.44
N TYR A 506 4.70 35.63 -20.55
CA TYR A 506 6.00 35.19 -21.07
C TYR A 506 5.80 34.19 -22.21
N TYR A 507 6.71 34.22 -23.18
CA TYR A 507 6.75 33.25 -24.28
C TYR A 507 8.15 32.66 -24.36
N ARG A 508 8.25 31.33 -24.25
CA ARG A 508 9.55 30.63 -24.28
C ARG A 508 9.57 29.60 -25.41
N PRO A 509 10.20 29.92 -26.55
CA PRO A 509 10.48 28.94 -27.59
C PRO A 509 11.78 28.19 -27.28
N MET A 510 11.84 26.92 -27.68
CA MET A 510 13.03 26.10 -27.61
C MET A 510 13.08 25.17 -28.82
N ALA A 511 14.26 25.07 -29.45
CA ALA A 511 14.52 24.11 -30.51
C ALA A 511 15.83 23.38 -30.20
N THR A 512 15.79 22.05 -30.22
CA THR A 512 16.92 21.19 -29.87
C THR A 512 17.21 20.24 -31.01
N ALA A 513 18.48 20.20 -31.44
CA ALA A 513 19.01 19.14 -32.27
C ALA A 513 19.88 18.23 -31.41
N GLY A 514 19.57 16.94 -31.40
CA GLY A 514 20.26 15.93 -30.62
C GLY A 514 20.89 14.86 -31.50
N LEU A 515 22.01 14.30 -31.05
CA LEU A 515 22.54 13.03 -31.55
C LEU A 515 22.91 12.15 -30.36
N GLU A 516 22.28 10.98 -30.30
CA GLU A 516 22.65 9.92 -29.36
C GLU A 516 23.41 8.82 -30.10
N ALA A 517 24.54 8.41 -29.53
CA ALA A 517 25.37 7.31 -29.99
C ALA A 517 25.44 6.24 -28.89
N ARG A 518 25.04 5.00 -29.20
CA ARG A 518 25.00 3.88 -28.26
C ARG A 518 25.68 2.67 -28.88
N TRP A 519 26.64 2.06 -28.19
CA TRP A 519 27.38 0.91 -28.72
C TRP A 519 27.22 -0.33 -27.83
N PRO A 520 26.14 -1.11 -27.98
CA PRO A 520 25.91 -2.29 -27.16
C PRO A 520 26.86 -3.42 -27.55
N ILE A 521 27.81 -3.74 -26.68
CA ILE A 521 28.77 -4.82 -26.83
C ILE A 521 28.29 -6.01 -26.00
N LEU A 522 27.87 -7.07 -26.68
CA LEU A 522 27.47 -8.33 -26.06
C LEU A 522 28.70 -9.22 -25.86
N ILE A 523 28.93 -9.64 -24.62
CA ILE A 523 29.96 -10.61 -24.23
C ILE A 523 29.26 -11.80 -23.59
N THR A 524 29.34 -12.96 -24.23
CA THR A 524 28.80 -14.22 -23.71
C THR A 524 29.93 -15.13 -23.29
N THR A 525 29.86 -15.65 -22.07
CA THR A 525 30.73 -16.70 -21.54
C THR A 525 29.91 -17.98 -21.31
N GLU A 526 30.53 -19.07 -20.86
CA GLU A 526 29.81 -20.31 -20.53
C GLU A 526 28.75 -20.11 -19.44
N ASN A 527 28.97 -19.19 -18.50
CA ASN A 527 28.16 -19.03 -17.29
C ASN A 527 27.57 -17.63 -17.12
N SER A 528 27.71 -16.75 -18.10
CA SER A 528 27.20 -15.38 -18.01
C SER A 528 27.02 -14.71 -19.37
N THR A 529 26.11 -13.76 -19.42
CA THR A 529 25.94 -12.82 -20.52
C THR A 529 26.07 -11.41 -19.98
N HIS A 530 26.92 -10.61 -20.61
CA HIS A 530 27.17 -9.22 -20.25
C HIS A 530 26.88 -8.33 -21.45
N VAL A 531 26.26 -7.19 -21.22
CA VAL A 531 26.11 -6.11 -22.20
C VAL A 531 26.77 -4.87 -21.61
N ILE A 532 27.81 -4.39 -22.28
CA ILE A 532 28.45 -3.12 -21.98
C ILE A 532 28.05 -2.15 -23.08
N GLU A 533 27.39 -1.06 -22.73
CA GLU A 533 26.88 -0.08 -23.67
C GLU A 533 27.47 1.30 -23.36
N PRO A 534 28.61 1.66 -23.97
CA PRO A 534 29.07 3.03 -24.00
C PRO A 534 28.06 3.91 -24.73
N MET A 535 27.77 5.06 -24.14
CA MET A 535 26.79 6.02 -24.61
C MET A 535 27.40 7.41 -24.66
N GLY A 536 27.11 8.12 -25.75
CA GLY A 536 27.38 9.54 -25.87
C GLY A 536 26.15 10.25 -26.41
N GLN A 537 25.80 11.39 -25.84
CA GLN A 537 24.75 12.27 -26.34
C GLN A 537 25.32 13.67 -26.55
N LEU A 538 24.87 14.36 -27.59
CA LEU A 538 25.11 15.77 -27.80
C LEU A 538 23.76 16.44 -28.09
N PHE A 539 23.42 17.45 -27.31
CA PHE A 539 22.24 18.29 -27.49
C PHE A 539 22.68 19.73 -27.76
N VAL A 540 22.32 20.23 -28.93
CA VAL A 540 22.58 21.61 -29.37
C VAL A 540 21.25 22.37 -29.35
N ARG A 541 21.20 23.44 -28.57
CA ARG A 541 20.02 24.29 -28.38
C ARG A 541 20.44 25.70 -27.98
N PRO A 542 19.60 26.73 -28.22
CA PRO A 542 19.87 28.08 -27.76
C PRO A 542 19.81 28.17 -26.23
N ASP A 543 20.21 29.33 -25.69
CA ASP A 543 19.96 29.66 -24.30
C ASP A 543 18.46 29.74 -24.04
N ALA A 544 18.03 29.28 -22.86
CA ALA A 544 16.62 29.38 -22.48
C ALA A 544 16.20 30.86 -22.41
N ALA A 545 15.04 31.20 -22.99
CA ALA A 545 14.51 32.56 -22.91
C ALA A 545 14.23 32.93 -21.44
N HIS A 546 14.45 34.20 -21.08
CA HIS A 546 14.33 34.73 -19.71
C HIS A 546 15.24 34.04 -18.66
N SER A 547 16.38 33.44 -19.09
CA SER A 547 17.29 32.71 -18.20
C SER A 547 18.26 33.55 -17.37
N THR A 548 18.28 34.88 -17.53
CA THR A 548 19.25 35.78 -16.85
C THR A 548 18.63 36.71 -15.81
N ARG A 549 17.31 36.68 -15.64
CA ARG A 549 16.56 37.58 -14.74
C ARG A 549 15.41 36.83 -14.07
N PHE A 550 14.99 37.29 -12.89
CA PHE A 550 13.83 36.76 -12.20
C PHE A 550 12.52 37.27 -12.79
N GLY A 551 11.62 36.38 -13.16
CA GLY A 551 10.30 36.75 -13.69
C GLY A 551 9.33 35.57 -13.70
N ILE A 552 9.70 34.48 -14.37
CA ILE A 552 8.84 33.30 -14.50
C ILE A 552 8.73 32.57 -13.13
N PRO A 553 7.51 32.37 -12.60
CA PRO A 553 7.29 31.51 -11.43
C PRO A 553 7.74 30.08 -11.68
N ASN A 554 8.25 29.41 -10.65
CA ASN A 554 8.59 27.98 -10.71
C ASN A 554 7.61 27.21 -9.82
N GLU A 555 6.62 26.56 -10.41
CA GLU A 555 5.53 25.85 -9.73
C GLU A 555 5.75 24.34 -9.71
N ASP A 556 6.20 23.75 -10.81
CA ASP A 556 6.35 22.29 -10.96
C ASP A 556 7.79 21.80 -11.27
N ALA A 557 8.75 22.73 -11.35
CA ALA A 557 10.16 22.45 -11.61
C ALA A 557 11.05 22.76 -10.39
N GLN A 558 10.56 22.49 -9.18
CA GLN A 558 11.23 22.86 -7.93
C GLN A 558 12.17 21.80 -7.36
N SER A 559 12.14 20.58 -7.88
CA SER A 559 12.96 19.46 -7.40
C SER A 559 13.93 19.01 -8.48
N LEU A 560 15.21 18.94 -8.14
CA LEU A 560 16.26 18.41 -9.02
C LEU A 560 17.19 17.52 -8.21
N VAL A 561 17.27 16.26 -8.61
CA VAL A 561 18.27 15.31 -8.13
C VAL A 561 19.00 14.79 -9.34
N PHE A 562 20.24 15.25 -9.55
CA PHE A 562 21.08 14.72 -10.60
C PHE A 562 21.70 13.40 -10.14
N ASP A 563 21.38 12.32 -10.84
CA ASP A 563 21.91 10.99 -10.57
C ASP A 563 22.00 10.16 -11.87
N ALA A 564 22.36 8.88 -11.74
CA ALA A 564 22.57 8.04 -12.91
C ALA A 564 21.27 7.74 -13.70
N SER A 565 20.08 7.97 -13.13
CA SER A 565 18.79 7.74 -13.78
C SER A 565 18.45 8.82 -14.81
N ASN A 566 18.83 10.08 -14.56
CA ASN A 566 18.56 11.21 -15.46
C ASN A 566 19.79 11.72 -16.24
N LEU A 567 20.95 11.06 -16.11
CA LEU A 567 22.18 11.40 -16.84
C LEU A 567 21.96 11.62 -18.35
N PHE A 568 21.16 10.74 -18.96
CA PHE A 568 20.91 10.73 -20.41
C PHE A 568 19.57 11.36 -20.81
N GLU A 569 18.92 12.08 -19.91
CA GLU A 569 17.72 12.86 -20.25
C GLU A 569 18.09 14.14 -21.00
N ARG A 570 17.24 14.51 -21.96
CA ARG A 570 17.35 15.75 -22.77
C ARG A 570 17.21 17.00 -21.91
N ASP A 571 16.35 16.92 -20.91
CA ASP A 571 16.08 17.97 -19.93
C ASP A 571 16.03 17.31 -18.55
N LYS A 572 16.89 17.73 -17.63
CA LYS A 572 16.98 17.14 -16.29
C LYS A 572 16.12 17.85 -15.24
N PHE A 573 15.51 18.99 -15.58
CA PHE A 573 14.55 19.62 -14.67
C PHE A 573 13.27 18.79 -14.58
N SER A 574 12.65 18.75 -13.40
CA SER A 574 11.29 18.24 -13.28
C SER A 574 10.28 19.21 -13.91
N GLY A 575 9.10 18.73 -14.28
CA GLY A 575 8.00 19.59 -14.72
C GLY A 575 8.31 20.35 -16.01
N TYR A 576 7.72 21.54 -16.15
CA TYR A 576 7.85 22.36 -17.37
C TYR A 576 8.21 23.82 -17.07
N ASP A 577 8.20 24.31 -15.83
CA ASP A 577 8.55 25.72 -15.57
C ASP A 577 10.01 26.04 -15.82
N ARG A 578 10.89 25.04 -15.76
CA ARG A 578 12.27 25.13 -16.22
C ARG A 578 12.50 24.30 -17.47
N VAL A 579 13.47 24.74 -18.25
CA VAL A 579 13.93 24.03 -19.44
C VAL A 579 15.45 24.15 -19.50
N GLU A 580 16.11 23.03 -19.78
CA GLU A 580 17.55 23.02 -19.98
C GLU A 580 17.86 23.73 -21.32
N GLY A 581 18.72 24.75 -21.27
CA GLY A 581 19.23 25.52 -22.42
C GLY A 581 20.73 25.32 -22.63
N GLY A 582 21.27 25.91 -23.67
CA GLY A 582 22.69 25.79 -24.02
C GLY A 582 23.07 24.39 -24.53
N THR A 583 24.30 24.28 -25.06
CA THR A 583 24.79 23.04 -25.68
C THR A 583 25.42 22.14 -24.64
N ARG A 584 25.00 20.87 -24.59
CA ARG A 584 25.47 19.88 -23.61
C ARG A 584 25.80 18.55 -24.24
N ALA A 585 26.81 17.89 -23.69
CA ALA A 585 27.13 16.50 -24.01
C ALA A 585 27.04 15.63 -22.76
N ASN A 586 26.50 14.42 -22.88
CA ASN A 586 26.49 13.45 -21.79
C ASN A 586 27.30 12.22 -22.23
N LEU A 587 28.20 11.75 -21.38
CA LEU A 587 29.01 10.56 -21.65
C LEU A 587 28.84 9.59 -20.49
N GLY A 588 28.71 8.31 -20.80
CA GLY A 588 28.69 7.29 -19.77
C GLY A 588 28.62 5.88 -20.34
N VAL A 589 28.49 4.92 -19.45
CA VAL A 589 28.40 3.50 -19.76
C VAL A 589 27.21 2.93 -19.01
N ARG A 590 26.39 2.15 -19.72
CA ARG A 590 25.41 1.25 -19.11
C ARG A 590 25.96 -0.17 -19.14
N TYR A 591 25.69 -0.91 -18.07
CA TYR A 591 26.08 -2.29 -17.91
C TYR A 591 24.87 -3.11 -17.50
N SER A 592 24.69 -4.27 -18.13
CA SER A 592 23.78 -5.29 -17.64
C SER A 592 24.43 -6.67 -17.75
N ALA A 593 24.15 -7.54 -16.78
CA ALA A 593 24.64 -8.90 -16.78
C ALA A 593 23.61 -9.87 -16.21
N ALA A 594 23.57 -11.05 -16.80
CA ALA A 594 22.81 -12.19 -16.33
C ALA A 594 23.76 -13.38 -16.18
N PHE A 595 23.73 -14.03 -15.03
CA PHE A 595 24.60 -15.16 -14.69
C PHE A 595 23.78 -16.46 -14.68
N ALA A 596 24.40 -17.58 -15.08
CA ALA A 596 23.75 -18.88 -15.16
C ALA A 596 23.23 -19.39 -13.80
N ASN A 597 23.82 -18.92 -12.70
CA ASN A 597 23.36 -19.19 -11.34
C ASN A 597 22.14 -18.35 -10.92
N GLY A 598 21.49 -17.62 -11.84
CA GLY A 598 20.29 -16.83 -11.62
C GLY A 598 20.53 -15.41 -11.09
N TRP A 599 21.79 -15.01 -10.85
CA TRP A 599 22.11 -13.63 -10.47
C TRP A 599 21.93 -12.68 -11.66
N SER A 600 21.54 -11.45 -11.37
CA SER A 600 21.54 -10.36 -12.33
C SER A 600 22.22 -9.13 -11.74
N ALA A 601 22.86 -8.36 -12.60
CA ALA A 601 23.47 -7.09 -12.23
C ALA A 601 23.20 -6.04 -13.29
N ASN A 602 23.08 -4.79 -12.89
CA ASN A 602 22.96 -3.65 -13.77
C ASN A 602 23.74 -2.47 -13.20
N GLY A 603 24.16 -1.54 -14.04
CA GLY A 603 24.80 -0.33 -13.59
C GLY A 603 24.84 0.75 -14.66
N VAL A 604 25.00 1.99 -14.21
CA VAL A 604 25.15 3.16 -15.05
C VAL A 604 26.20 4.05 -14.41
N ALA A 605 27.13 4.58 -15.18
CA ALA A 605 28.08 5.58 -14.68
C ALA A 605 28.42 6.58 -15.77
N GLY A 606 28.57 7.86 -15.40
CA GLY A 606 28.95 8.88 -16.36
C GLY A 606 28.90 10.30 -15.82
N GLN A 607 28.95 11.24 -16.76
CA GLN A 607 29.11 12.67 -16.50
C GLN A 607 28.46 13.49 -17.63
N SER A 608 27.98 14.68 -17.31
CA SER A 608 27.44 15.68 -18.24
C SER A 608 28.42 16.85 -18.38
N PHE A 609 28.48 17.43 -19.58
CA PHE A 609 29.41 18.50 -19.94
C PHE A 609 28.62 19.66 -20.56
N HIS A 610 28.71 20.84 -19.95
CA HIS A 610 28.18 22.08 -20.53
C HIS A 610 29.23 22.68 -21.47
N LEU A 611 28.92 22.72 -22.77
CA LEU A 611 29.89 23.05 -23.81
C LEU A 611 29.79 24.50 -24.28
N ALA A 612 28.58 25.06 -24.35
CA ALA A 612 28.36 26.43 -24.83
C ALA A 612 27.02 27.00 -24.35
N GLY A 613 26.91 28.32 -24.35
CA GLY A 613 25.72 29.05 -23.90
C GLY A 613 25.68 29.24 -22.38
N ILE A 614 24.55 29.75 -21.89
CA ILE A 614 24.30 29.98 -20.47
C ILE A 614 23.96 28.65 -19.80
N ASN A 615 24.61 28.34 -18.68
CA ASN A 615 24.31 27.14 -17.92
C ASN A 615 23.01 27.31 -17.12
N PRO A 616 21.91 26.60 -17.44
CA PRO A 616 20.61 26.80 -16.81
C PRO A 616 20.58 26.44 -15.31
N TYR A 617 21.52 25.64 -14.81
CA TYR A 617 21.60 25.30 -13.37
C TYR A 617 22.29 26.38 -12.53
N THR A 618 22.95 27.35 -13.18
CA THR A 618 23.47 28.56 -12.55
C THR A 618 22.58 29.79 -12.78
N SER A 619 21.56 29.65 -13.64
CA SER A 619 20.62 30.73 -13.95
C SER A 619 19.76 31.08 -12.73
N PRO A 620 19.30 32.34 -12.62
CA PRO A 620 18.45 32.78 -11.50
C PRO A 620 17.17 31.95 -11.42
N ASP A 621 16.89 31.39 -10.23
CA ASP A 621 15.68 30.65 -9.94
C ASP A 621 15.07 30.97 -8.58
N LEU A 622 13.75 31.18 -8.57
CA LEU A 622 13.04 31.67 -7.39
C LEU A 622 13.12 30.66 -6.23
N VAL A 623 13.40 29.39 -6.50
CA VAL A 623 13.57 28.34 -5.48
C VAL A 623 14.97 27.74 -5.44
N HIS A 624 15.93 28.32 -6.17
CA HIS A 624 17.32 27.82 -6.28
C HIS A 624 17.42 26.36 -6.75
N VAL A 625 16.54 25.89 -7.63
CA VAL A 625 16.50 24.46 -8.01
C VAL A 625 17.82 23.92 -8.58
N GLY A 626 18.62 24.77 -9.24
CA GLY A 626 19.92 24.39 -9.78
C GLY A 626 21.07 24.37 -8.76
N ALA A 627 20.87 24.95 -7.57
CA ALA A 627 21.92 25.09 -6.56
C ALA A 627 22.28 23.74 -5.91
N GLN A 628 23.58 23.46 -5.82
CA GLN A 628 24.17 22.22 -5.33
C GLN A 628 23.62 20.97 -6.04
N SER A 629 23.31 21.11 -7.33
CA SER A 629 22.77 20.04 -8.17
C SER A 629 23.85 19.13 -8.76
N GLY A 630 25.11 19.57 -8.78
CA GLY A 630 26.21 18.90 -9.45
C GLY A 630 26.23 19.15 -10.97
N LEU A 631 25.48 20.14 -11.47
CA LEU A 631 25.37 20.50 -12.89
C LEU A 631 25.77 21.96 -13.18
N GLU A 632 26.19 22.70 -12.16
CA GLU A 632 26.50 24.13 -12.18
C GLU A 632 27.82 24.45 -12.88
N SER A 633 28.80 23.54 -12.80
CA SER A 633 30.09 23.68 -13.44
C SER A 633 30.04 23.19 -14.90
N ALA A 634 31.10 23.49 -15.66
CA ALA A 634 31.21 23.05 -17.05
C ALA A 634 31.30 21.52 -17.19
N ARG A 635 31.74 20.83 -16.14
CA ARG A 635 31.78 19.37 -16.02
C ARG A 635 30.98 19.00 -14.78
N SER A 636 29.87 18.29 -14.95
CA SER A 636 29.02 17.89 -13.83
C SER A 636 29.78 17.02 -12.83
N ASP A 637 29.22 16.85 -11.63
CA ASP A 637 29.56 15.72 -10.77
C ASP A 637 29.50 14.40 -11.55
N TYR A 638 30.30 13.42 -11.13
CA TYR A 638 30.13 12.04 -11.60
C TYR A 638 28.91 11.42 -10.94
N VAL A 639 28.11 10.72 -11.72
CA VAL A 639 26.97 9.94 -11.21
C VAL A 639 27.19 8.47 -11.52
N ALA A 640 26.87 7.61 -10.57
CA ALA A 640 26.94 6.17 -10.75
C ALA A 640 25.83 5.44 -10.00
N SER A 641 25.37 4.34 -10.55
CA SER A 641 24.48 3.39 -9.89
C SER A 641 24.86 1.95 -10.24
N VAL A 642 24.63 1.05 -9.30
CA VAL A 642 24.78 -0.40 -9.47
C VAL A 642 23.66 -1.11 -8.73
N GLY A 643 23.10 -2.14 -9.36
CA GLY A 643 22.09 -3.02 -8.80
C GLY A 643 22.52 -4.47 -8.98
N VAL A 644 22.25 -5.30 -7.97
CA VAL A 644 22.49 -6.74 -7.99
C VAL A 644 21.32 -7.45 -7.33
N ILE A 645 20.78 -8.47 -7.99
CA ILE A 645 19.72 -9.31 -7.45
C ILE A 645 20.13 -10.78 -7.61
N SER A 646 19.77 -11.58 -6.61
CA SER A 646 20.04 -13.01 -6.56
C SER A 646 18.73 -13.82 -6.59
N PRO A 647 18.76 -15.09 -7.01
CA PRO A 647 17.57 -15.93 -7.01
C PRO A 647 17.14 -16.38 -5.62
N ASN A 648 18.02 -16.27 -4.61
CA ASN A 648 17.74 -16.62 -3.22
C ASN A 648 17.23 -15.44 -2.38
N GLY A 649 16.81 -14.34 -3.02
CA GLY A 649 16.13 -13.23 -2.37
C GLY A 649 17.03 -12.11 -1.82
N PHE A 650 18.35 -12.19 -2.01
CA PHE A 650 19.26 -11.06 -1.76
C PHE A 650 19.14 -10.01 -2.88
N SER A 651 19.08 -8.74 -2.50
CA SER A 651 19.13 -7.58 -3.39
C SER A 651 20.03 -6.50 -2.81
N LEU A 652 20.75 -5.80 -3.68
CA LEU A 652 21.58 -4.65 -3.34
C LEU A 652 21.44 -3.62 -4.46
N SER A 653 21.20 -2.37 -4.10
CA SER A 653 21.29 -1.23 -5.01
C SER A 653 22.07 -0.12 -4.35
N ALA A 654 23.06 0.43 -5.06
CA ALA A 654 23.83 1.57 -4.60
C ALA A 654 23.86 2.64 -5.70
N GLY A 655 23.61 3.89 -5.34
CA GLY A 655 23.74 5.06 -6.19
C GLY A 655 24.61 6.11 -5.51
N GLY A 656 25.33 6.90 -6.29
CA GLY A 656 26.18 7.96 -5.77
C GLY A 656 26.39 9.11 -6.75
N ARG A 657 26.59 10.29 -6.19
CA ARG A 657 27.05 11.51 -6.88
C ARG A 657 28.37 11.94 -6.25
N PHE A 658 29.38 12.16 -7.08
CA PHE A 658 30.75 12.42 -6.65
C PHE A 658 31.26 13.70 -7.30
N ASP A 659 31.95 14.53 -6.53
CA ASP A 659 32.57 15.77 -6.98
C ASP A 659 33.46 15.57 -8.22
N GLU A 660 33.38 16.50 -9.17
CA GLU A 660 34.09 16.40 -10.44
C GLU A 660 35.61 16.55 -10.35
N GLU A 661 36.12 17.16 -9.27
CA GLU A 661 37.55 17.45 -9.08
C GLU A 661 38.24 16.44 -8.18
N ASN A 662 37.61 16.06 -7.06
CA ASN A 662 38.23 15.26 -6.00
C ASN A 662 37.52 13.93 -5.71
N LEU A 663 36.41 13.61 -6.39
CA LEU A 663 35.60 12.41 -6.19
C LEU A 663 35.01 12.28 -4.77
N GLY A 664 34.94 13.38 -4.02
CA GLY A 664 34.27 13.46 -2.74
C GLY A 664 32.79 13.12 -2.90
N ILE A 665 32.24 12.37 -1.95
CA ILE A 665 30.84 11.95 -1.99
C ILE A 665 29.95 13.18 -1.72
N ARG A 666 29.12 13.53 -2.69
CA ARG A 666 28.09 14.58 -2.57
C ARG A 666 26.74 13.97 -2.17
N ARG A 667 26.48 12.75 -2.64
CA ARG A 667 25.29 11.96 -2.31
C ARG A 667 25.60 10.47 -2.41
N ALA A 668 25.04 9.66 -1.52
CA ALA A 668 25.08 8.20 -1.60
C ALA A 668 23.75 7.61 -1.10
N ASP A 669 23.15 6.74 -1.89
CA ASP A 669 21.94 6.01 -1.54
C ASP A 669 22.23 4.50 -1.68
N ILE A 670 22.13 3.73 -0.60
CA ILE A 670 22.44 2.29 -0.58
C ILE A 670 21.26 1.56 0.05
N THR A 671 20.66 0.64 -0.69
CA THR A 671 19.61 -0.26 -0.20
C THR A 671 20.08 -1.69 -0.32
N ALA A 672 19.97 -2.45 0.76
CA ALA A 672 20.27 -3.87 0.79
C ALA A 672 19.08 -4.63 1.38
N GLY A 673 18.78 -5.80 0.84
CA GLY A 673 17.66 -6.62 1.26
C GLY A 673 17.98 -8.10 1.17
N TYR A 674 17.32 -8.86 2.01
CA TYR A 674 17.24 -10.31 1.94
C TYR A 674 15.81 -10.73 2.26
N ALA A 675 15.14 -11.37 1.32
CA ALA A 675 13.77 -11.84 1.47
C ALA A 675 13.69 -13.33 1.13
N SER A 676 13.76 -14.18 2.15
CA SER A 676 13.58 -15.61 1.99
C SER A 676 13.04 -16.20 3.28
N ALA A 677 11.98 -17.01 3.21
CA ALA A 677 11.42 -17.63 4.40
C ALA A 677 12.51 -18.41 5.16
N PRO A 678 12.65 -18.26 6.49
CA PRO A 678 11.77 -17.56 7.43
C PRO A 678 12.13 -16.09 7.74
N VAL A 679 13.09 -15.49 7.04
CA VAL A 679 13.70 -14.20 7.38
C VAL A 679 13.57 -13.18 6.25
N THR A 680 13.05 -12.00 6.60
CA THR A 680 13.10 -10.82 5.74
C THR A 680 13.85 -9.71 6.46
N VAL A 681 14.90 -9.18 5.85
CA VAL A 681 15.66 -8.05 6.37
C VAL A 681 15.84 -7.04 5.24
N SER A 682 15.68 -5.76 5.55
CA SER A 682 16.01 -4.68 4.63
C SER A 682 16.72 -3.54 5.37
N GLY A 683 17.63 -2.89 4.68
CA GLY A 683 18.36 -1.73 5.15
C GLY A 683 18.46 -0.70 4.03
N ALA A 684 18.28 0.57 4.36
CA ALA A 684 18.51 1.69 3.46
C ALA A 684 19.37 2.72 4.17
N TYR A 685 20.41 3.17 3.50
CA TYR A 685 21.34 4.20 3.94
C TYR A 685 21.29 5.35 2.93
N SER A 686 21.12 6.57 3.42
CA SER A 686 21.12 7.76 2.58
C SER A 686 22.03 8.82 3.21
N PHE A 687 22.95 9.31 2.40
CA PHE A 687 23.79 10.47 2.68
C PHE A 687 23.57 11.52 1.61
N ILE A 688 23.31 12.75 2.02
CA ILE A 688 23.23 13.92 1.16
C ILE A 688 24.02 15.01 1.87
N GLU A 689 25.08 15.50 1.24
CA GLU A 689 25.85 16.63 1.76
C GLU A 689 24.94 17.86 1.93
N LYS A 690 25.26 18.72 2.90
CA LYS A 690 24.58 20.00 3.11
C LYS A 690 24.47 20.79 1.81
N GLN A 691 23.28 21.32 1.57
CA GLN A 691 22.96 22.17 0.45
C GLN A 691 22.49 23.54 0.96
N PRO A 692 23.38 24.35 1.56
CA PRO A 692 22.98 25.59 2.21
C PRO A 692 22.32 26.58 1.24
N ASP A 693 22.68 26.59 -0.04
CA ASP A 693 22.09 27.50 -1.04
C ASP A 693 20.71 27.04 -1.52
N TYR A 694 20.40 25.76 -1.29
CA TYR A 694 19.06 25.18 -1.47
C TYR A 694 18.25 25.17 -0.15
N GLY A 695 18.81 25.71 0.94
CA GLY A 695 18.12 25.86 2.24
C GLY A 695 18.31 24.69 3.22
N PHE A 696 19.27 23.80 2.97
CA PHE A 696 19.65 22.69 3.85
C PHE A 696 21.07 22.89 4.39
N ALA A 697 21.18 23.55 5.55
CA ALA A 697 22.47 23.96 6.11
C ALA A 697 23.30 22.82 6.75
N GLN A 698 22.68 21.67 7.01
CA GLN A 698 23.30 20.49 7.59
C GLN A 698 23.29 19.35 6.58
N ASP A 699 24.20 18.40 6.77
CA ASP A 699 24.16 17.15 6.02
C ASP A 699 22.84 16.42 6.34
N ARG A 700 22.47 15.45 5.52
CA ARG A 700 21.39 14.51 5.82
C ARG A 700 21.97 13.13 5.72
N HIS A 701 21.94 12.40 6.82
CA HIS A 701 22.66 11.17 6.95
C HIS A 701 21.82 10.23 7.81
N GLU A 702 21.23 9.22 7.19
CA GLU A 702 20.26 8.35 7.84
C GLU A 702 20.49 6.88 7.46
N ILE A 703 20.25 6.00 8.44
CA ILE A 703 20.11 4.57 8.20
C ILE A 703 18.74 4.11 8.70
N ARG A 704 17.99 3.43 7.82
CA ARG A 704 16.77 2.72 8.14
C ARG A 704 17.02 1.23 8.04
N ALA A 705 16.60 0.47 9.04
CA ALA A 705 16.65 -0.99 9.02
C ALA A 705 15.31 -1.58 9.45
N ASN A 706 14.88 -2.65 8.79
CA ASN A 706 13.71 -3.42 9.14
C ASN A 706 14.05 -4.91 9.12
N ALA A 707 13.48 -5.67 10.03
CA ALA A 707 13.62 -7.11 10.09
C ALA A 707 12.29 -7.76 10.46
N SER A 708 12.03 -8.92 9.87
CA SER A 708 10.94 -9.81 10.23
C SER A 708 11.43 -11.25 10.19
N VAL A 709 11.20 -11.98 11.27
CA VAL A 709 11.66 -13.37 11.41
C VAL A 709 10.50 -14.22 11.91
N ARG A 710 10.21 -15.31 11.19
CA ARG A 710 9.31 -16.37 11.64
C ARG A 710 10.09 -17.27 12.61
N VAL A 711 9.92 -17.04 13.92
CA VAL A 711 10.66 -17.72 14.99
C VAL A 711 10.12 -19.11 15.32
N ALA A 712 8.86 -19.37 14.96
CA ALA A 712 8.22 -20.68 15.00
C ALA A 712 7.17 -20.73 13.89
N GLU A 713 6.53 -21.89 13.69
CA GLU A 713 5.57 -22.10 12.60
C GLU A 713 4.51 -21.00 12.54
N ASN A 714 3.96 -20.51 13.63
CA ASN A 714 2.94 -19.44 13.56
C ASN A 714 3.42 -18.11 14.14
N TRP A 715 4.63 -18.03 14.68
CA TRP A 715 5.12 -16.83 15.37
C TRP A 715 6.08 -16.03 14.51
N ARG A 716 5.79 -14.73 14.39
CA ARG A 716 6.61 -13.76 13.68
C ARG A 716 6.97 -12.61 14.60
N ILE A 717 8.26 -12.29 14.69
CA ILE A 717 8.74 -11.06 15.33
C ILE A 717 9.16 -10.11 14.22
N PHE A 718 8.81 -8.85 14.35
CA PHE A 718 9.22 -7.82 13.39
C PHE A 718 9.54 -6.53 14.10
N GLY A 719 10.30 -5.68 13.44
CA GLY A 719 10.66 -4.37 13.95
C GLY A 719 11.55 -3.63 13.00
N GLY A 720 11.76 -2.37 13.30
CA GLY A 720 12.62 -1.52 12.51
C GLY A 720 13.00 -0.26 13.25
N GLY A 721 13.91 0.49 12.64
CA GLY A 721 14.32 1.78 13.16
C GLY A 721 14.93 2.65 12.08
N THR A 722 14.84 3.96 12.28
CA THR A 722 15.56 4.96 11.50
C THR A 722 16.43 5.77 12.45
N TYR A 723 17.73 5.81 12.19
CA TYR A 723 18.72 6.58 12.95
C TYR A 723 19.29 7.68 12.06
N ASP A 724 19.30 8.89 12.58
CA ASP A 724 19.82 10.09 11.93
C ASP A 724 21.15 10.45 12.58
N PHE A 725 22.23 10.39 11.79
CA PHE A 725 23.60 10.56 12.27
C PHE A 725 23.94 12.02 12.58
N GLU A 726 23.24 12.99 11.98
CA GLU A 726 23.50 14.41 12.20
C GLU A 726 22.90 14.91 13.50
N SER A 727 21.69 14.46 13.82
CA SER A 727 21.01 14.78 15.08
C SER A 727 21.39 13.85 16.23
N ASP A 728 22.05 12.70 15.95
CA ASP A 728 22.32 11.63 16.92
C ASP A 728 21.03 11.09 17.58
N VAL A 729 19.98 10.89 16.78
CA VAL A 729 18.65 10.49 17.24
C VAL A 729 18.12 9.30 16.46
N VAL A 730 17.52 8.34 17.18
CA VAL A 730 16.64 7.32 16.59
C VAL A 730 15.28 7.95 16.33
N VAL A 731 15.09 8.47 15.12
CA VAL A 731 13.89 9.22 14.68
C VAL A 731 12.62 8.38 14.79
N ALA A 732 12.72 7.10 14.45
CA ALA A 732 11.60 6.17 14.53
C ALA A 732 12.12 4.81 14.98
N LYS A 733 11.36 4.12 15.84
CA LYS A 733 11.58 2.71 16.15
C LYS A 733 10.24 2.00 16.31
N SER A 734 10.20 0.76 15.83
CA SER A 734 9.03 -0.09 15.95
C SER A 734 9.44 -1.51 16.35
N ILE A 735 8.58 -2.14 17.14
CA ILE A 735 8.68 -3.56 17.45
C ILE A 735 7.28 -4.15 17.43
N GLY A 736 7.16 -5.36 16.92
CA GLY A 736 5.91 -6.08 16.91
C GLY A 736 6.09 -7.59 16.92
N PHE A 737 5.01 -8.22 17.35
CA PHE A 737 4.86 -9.65 17.49
C PHE A 737 3.56 -10.02 16.79
N ALA A 738 3.63 -11.01 15.91
CA ALA A 738 2.46 -11.58 15.28
C ALA A 738 2.42 -13.08 15.51
N TYR A 739 1.21 -13.59 15.64
CA TYR A 739 0.89 -15.00 15.58
C TYR A 739 -0.15 -15.18 14.49
N ASP A 740 0.14 -16.00 13.49
CA ASP A 740 -0.75 -16.22 12.34
C ASP A 740 -0.91 -17.74 12.14
N ASP A 741 -2.12 -18.25 12.39
CA ASP A 741 -2.51 -19.62 12.03
C ASP A 741 -3.73 -19.64 11.09
N ASP A 742 -4.27 -20.82 10.84
CA ASP A 742 -5.37 -21.07 9.92
C ASP A 742 -6.73 -20.53 10.38
N CYS A 743 -6.92 -20.24 11.67
CA CYS A 743 -8.20 -19.80 12.25
C CYS A 743 -8.13 -18.55 13.13
N PHE A 744 -6.93 -18.10 13.45
CA PHE A 744 -6.64 -17.00 14.36
C PHE A 744 -5.36 -16.27 13.96
N ALA A 745 -5.47 -14.95 13.86
CA ALA A 745 -4.32 -14.07 13.75
C ALA A 745 -4.30 -13.10 14.94
N TYR A 746 -3.10 -12.74 15.38
CA TYR A 746 -2.86 -11.80 16.45
C TYR A 746 -1.65 -10.95 16.07
N THR A 747 -1.76 -9.63 16.22
CA THR A 747 -0.63 -8.71 16.06
C THR A 747 -0.61 -7.72 17.21
N LEU A 748 0.55 -7.53 17.81
CA LEU A 748 0.85 -6.47 18.76
C LEU A 748 2.03 -5.67 18.24
N SER A 749 1.91 -4.35 18.20
CA SER A 749 2.97 -3.46 17.73
C SER A 749 3.07 -2.22 18.59
N ALA A 750 4.29 -1.74 18.81
CA ALA A 750 4.56 -0.45 19.42
C ALA A 750 5.49 0.34 18.51
N THR A 751 5.15 1.59 18.27
CA THR A 751 5.95 2.52 17.46
C THR A 751 6.17 3.80 18.25
N GLU A 752 7.42 4.27 18.27
CA GLU A 752 7.80 5.57 18.81
C GLU A 752 8.43 6.42 17.70
N TYR A 753 7.95 7.65 17.58
CA TYR A 753 8.55 8.70 16.76
C TYR A 753 9.13 9.79 17.66
N VAL A 754 10.31 10.28 17.30
CA VAL A 754 11.04 11.33 18.01
C VAL A 754 11.27 12.50 17.05
N ASP A 755 10.95 13.71 17.49
CA ASP A 755 11.24 14.91 16.71
C ASP A 755 12.76 15.16 16.65
N ARG A 756 13.29 15.38 15.43
CA ARG A 756 14.73 15.56 15.17
C ARG A 756 15.29 16.84 15.78
N THR A 757 14.46 17.88 15.86
CA THR A 757 14.83 19.21 16.37
C THR A 757 14.58 19.35 17.87
N ASN A 758 13.67 18.54 18.42
CA ASN A 758 13.38 18.51 19.84
C ASN A 758 13.19 17.06 20.34
N PRO A 759 14.27 16.36 20.70
CA PRO A 759 14.21 14.94 21.12
C PRO A 759 13.38 14.67 22.38
N SER A 760 12.96 15.73 23.10
CA SER A 760 12.01 15.62 24.22
C SER A 760 10.57 15.41 23.77
N GLN A 761 10.23 15.79 22.53
CA GLN A 761 8.92 15.54 21.94
C GLN A 761 8.89 14.15 21.30
N LYS A 762 8.08 13.28 21.89
CA LYS A 762 7.91 11.89 21.46
C LYS A 762 6.45 11.57 21.28
N SER A 763 6.14 10.85 20.22
CA SER A 763 4.82 10.28 19.99
C SER A 763 4.92 8.76 20.02
N GLN A 764 4.11 8.13 20.88
CA GLN A 764 4.06 6.69 21.03
C GLN A 764 2.67 6.20 20.63
N THR A 765 2.62 5.19 19.77
CA THR A 765 1.39 4.54 19.35
C THR A 765 1.50 3.04 19.62
N PHE A 766 0.47 2.48 20.24
CA PHE A 766 0.35 1.05 20.50
C PHE A 766 -0.81 0.51 19.68
N GLY A 767 -0.56 -0.59 18.97
CA GLY A 767 -1.53 -1.26 18.11
C GLY A 767 -1.67 -2.71 18.55
N PHE A 768 -2.91 -3.18 18.52
CA PHE A 768 -3.28 -4.56 18.82
C PHE A 768 -4.38 -4.94 17.84
N ALA A 769 -4.22 -6.04 17.14
CA ALA A 769 -5.24 -6.61 16.26
C ALA A 769 -5.37 -8.11 16.53
N VAL A 770 -6.60 -8.61 16.57
CA VAL A 770 -6.93 -10.03 16.66
C VAL A 770 -7.94 -10.35 15.58
N SER A 771 -7.61 -11.27 14.68
CA SER A 771 -8.55 -11.79 13.70
C SER A 771 -8.97 -13.19 14.08
N LEU A 772 -10.28 -13.41 14.15
CA LEU A 772 -10.88 -14.72 14.34
C LEU A 772 -11.58 -15.07 13.03
N ARG A 773 -11.14 -16.14 12.36
CA ARG A 773 -11.81 -16.59 11.13
C ARG A 773 -13.30 -16.78 11.43
N THR A 774 -14.17 -16.33 10.51
CA THR A 774 -15.65 -16.28 10.63
C THR A 774 -16.26 -15.34 11.67
N LEU A 775 -15.51 -14.83 12.65
CA LEU A 775 -16.01 -13.86 13.65
C LEU A 775 -15.53 -12.42 13.41
N GLY A 776 -14.50 -12.23 12.59
CA GLY A 776 -13.99 -10.91 12.17
C GLY A 776 -12.70 -10.48 12.90
N GLU A 777 -12.28 -9.24 12.65
CA GLU A 777 -11.06 -8.65 13.19
C GLU A 777 -11.37 -7.57 14.23
N PHE A 778 -10.70 -7.65 15.39
CA PHE A 778 -10.85 -6.80 16.56
C PHE A 778 -9.58 -5.97 16.76
N GLY A 779 -9.72 -4.67 17.05
CA GLY A 779 -8.59 -3.79 17.37
C GLY A 779 -8.12 -2.90 16.21
N SER A 780 -6.89 -2.38 16.31
CA SER A 780 -6.25 -1.58 15.26
C SER A 780 -4.74 -1.77 15.27
N THR A 781 -4.14 -1.87 14.08
CA THR A 781 -2.68 -1.93 13.92
C THR A 781 -2.09 -0.53 13.92
N ALA A 782 -1.02 -0.31 14.70
CA ALA A 782 -0.35 0.99 14.81
C ALA A 782 0.75 1.21 13.76
N LEU A 783 0.78 0.39 12.70
CA LEU A 783 1.78 0.50 11.66
C LEU A 783 1.41 1.66 10.73
N ARG A 784 2.00 2.82 11.02
CA ARG A 784 2.14 3.95 10.08
C ARG A 784 3.32 3.71 9.14
#